data_AF-A0A1R2BWI7-F1
#
_entry.id   AF-A0A1R2BWI7-F1
#
_cell.length_a   1.000
_cell.length_b   1.000
_cell.length_c   1.000
_cell.angle_alpha   90.00
_cell.angle_beta   90.00
_cell.angle_gamma   90.00
#
_symmetry.space_group_name_H-M   'P 1'
#
loop_
_entity.id
_entity.type
_entity.pdbx_description
1 polymer ?
#
loop_
_entity_poly.entity_id
_entity_poly.type
_entity_poly.pdbx_seq_one_letter_code
_entity_poly.pdbx_strand_id
1 'polypeptide(L)'
;MNPASKDKVTAHLDKNIISSIISTARASVKEPSRPFTPSDSQRTLFSNSDLARPPSSYSIKTFAKELEPLKQRPVILEPVIQTGRKVMSEDIKNPPRKPVKVIYGIPEEQYQEEDDENPTISEARDIIKTIDKIRSDTEYRNDFKNEDLQILLDNITDILAELKYSPNVPVWISRKEILKSLAFTLEYYEKDTIKIMKICKNILENVTSHDMLYRKKKKSVVTNPLALGAIKSLYQLTKCSDNDRVFEEEELIDTFYDVLLSIVSEDSYTQIGLPYEFMLYLLGSVKNITNNEEIALESCRFLSLLMPLLPTPGIDESPHPNPKHVDLLIQVSGIIKNLSNSKSLETIMELQILEKLILMIQIYNKGEILLNCLKAITKLSPEDIVNAILRPSIRTFFNIFIDSSNTLVLSRTCYILANILGVYNTEDDIAELYNIENLLYIWEENIGNTDEMSVDLLIKIIRLMANILKAKHIGLKFKPFEEVLKLLLDTLSCYKTEIYEELVLNTVACMANLLFYDLPDLDFINEHNRLVAFSKISSMVVNCNNEEIAVQALRTLANLTRHESICKELPRLFMIDALLMLLNNFCWDIVYFSLGCFINISGITKELLYSERVFDSLINFLEEVYNTEFEFSGQLCMIFCNLCYLSKGLVPWESVAGEENVKKLSDMVKEILDLKGGDEKMAKAVEIAKDLNEFMPKPLLPCMAEGCGRKFQNKELLQDHWDRRHK
;
A
#
# COMPACT_ATOMS: atom_id res chain seq x y z
N MET A 1 13.34 48.42 -62.90
CA MET A 1 13.79 47.91 -61.59
C MET A 1 14.15 46.44 -61.75
N ASN A 2 15.34 46.05 -61.31
CA ASN A 2 16.05 44.83 -61.71
C ASN A 2 15.46 43.56 -61.03
N PRO A 3 15.26 42.41 -61.72
CA PRO A 3 14.66 41.20 -61.13
C PRO A 3 15.54 40.55 -60.04
N ALA A 4 16.85 40.83 -60.04
CA ALA A 4 17.81 40.21 -59.13
C ALA A 4 17.73 40.66 -57.65
N SER A 5 16.89 41.66 -57.32
CA SER A 5 16.72 42.11 -55.92
C SER A 5 15.54 41.45 -55.20
N LYS A 6 14.60 40.80 -55.91
CA LYS A 6 13.52 40.03 -55.28
C LYS A 6 14.02 38.69 -54.75
N ASP A 7 14.91 38.01 -55.47
CA ASP A 7 15.42 36.69 -55.08
C ASP A 7 16.34 36.72 -53.85
N LYS A 8 17.00 37.85 -53.56
CA LYS A 8 17.79 38.02 -52.34
C LYS A 8 16.94 38.36 -51.11
N VAL A 9 15.75 38.94 -51.30
CA VAL A 9 14.83 39.26 -50.20
C VAL A 9 13.99 38.05 -49.84
N THR A 10 13.55 37.25 -50.82
CA THR A 10 12.88 35.95 -50.58
C THR A 10 13.84 34.92 -49.96
N ALA A 11 15.09 34.81 -50.43
CA ALA A 11 16.06 33.90 -49.82
C ALA A 11 16.50 34.31 -48.38
N HIS A 12 16.44 35.60 -48.04
CA HIS A 12 16.68 36.07 -46.66
C HIS A 12 15.45 35.95 -45.76
N LEU A 13 14.24 36.10 -46.31
CA LEU A 13 12.98 35.82 -45.60
C LEU A 13 12.84 34.33 -45.31
N ASP A 14 13.15 33.46 -46.28
CA ASP A 14 13.15 32.00 -46.11
C ASP A 14 14.18 31.55 -45.08
N LYS A 15 15.38 32.15 -45.04
CA LYS A 15 16.38 31.84 -43.99
C LYS A 15 15.98 32.34 -42.60
N ASN A 16 15.29 33.48 -42.49
CA ASN A 16 14.79 33.98 -41.21
C ASN A 16 13.57 33.20 -40.72
N ILE A 17 12.73 32.69 -41.63
CA ILE A 17 11.60 31.80 -41.31
C ILE A 17 12.09 30.40 -40.98
N ILE A 18 13.06 29.85 -41.71
CA ILE A 18 13.73 28.58 -41.38
C ILE A 18 14.52 28.70 -40.07
N SER A 19 15.20 29.83 -39.81
CA SER A 19 15.88 30.07 -38.53
C SER A 19 14.90 30.30 -37.38
N SER A 20 13.73 30.90 -37.64
CA SER A 20 12.63 31.06 -36.69
C SER A 20 12.00 29.71 -36.38
N ILE A 21 11.71 28.87 -37.38
CA ILE A 21 11.16 27.52 -37.22
C ILE A 21 12.17 26.59 -36.55
N ILE A 22 13.46 26.65 -36.92
CA ILE A 22 14.52 25.94 -36.21
C ILE A 22 14.69 26.51 -34.80
N SER A 23 14.51 27.82 -34.58
CA SER A 23 14.52 28.41 -33.24
C SER A 23 13.28 28.07 -32.43
N THR A 24 12.13 27.79 -33.04
CA THR A 24 10.86 27.42 -32.38
C THR A 24 10.83 25.92 -32.11
N ALA A 25 11.32 25.11 -33.06
CA ALA A 25 11.59 23.68 -32.89
C ALA A 25 12.79 23.42 -31.97
N ARG A 26 13.75 24.34 -31.87
CA ARG A 26 14.80 24.32 -30.83
C ARG A 26 14.36 25.02 -29.55
N ALA A 27 13.39 25.93 -29.56
CA ALA A 27 12.79 26.50 -28.34
C ALA A 27 11.87 25.49 -27.67
N SER A 28 11.17 24.63 -28.42
CA SER A 28 10.50 23.44 -27.89
C SER A 28 11.49 22.38 -27.37
N VAL A 29 12.77 22.48 -27.74
CA VAL A 29 13.88 21.68 -27.17
C VAL A 29 14.57 22.41 -26.00
N LYS A 30 14.60 23.75 -25.99
CA LYS A 30 15.23 24.61 -24.96
C LYS A 30 14.33 24.83 -23.73
N GLU A 31 13.02 24.78 -23.91
CA GLU A 31 12.02 24.65 -22.86
C GLU A 31 11.10 23.48 -23.25
N PRO A 32 11.45 22.24 -22.85
CA PRO A 32 10.72 21.06 -23.28
C PRO A 32 9.32 21.05 -22.64
N SER A 33 8.33 21.60 -23.33
CA SER A 33 6.97 21.10 -23.24
C SER A 33 6.95 19.72 -23.88
N ARG A 34 7.22 18.68 -23.08
CA ARG A 34 7.07 17.24 -23.38
C ARG A 34 7.28 16.86 -24.87
N PRO A 35 8.46 16.36 -25.30
CA PRO A 35 8.54 15.56 -26.53
C PRO A 35 7.50 14.42 -26.44
N PHE A 36 6.78 14.12 -27.54
CA PHE A 36 5.53 13.33 -27.53
C PHE A 36 5.72 11.91 -26.93
N THR A 37 5.59 11.81 -25.61
CA THR A 37 5.07 10.64 -24.91
C THR A 37 3.61 10.99 -24.64
N PRO A 38 2.66 10.22 -25.15
CA PRO A 38 1.26 10.50 -24.92
C PRO A 38 1.01 10.68 -23.40
N SER A 39 0.44 11.82 -23.00
CA SER A 39 0.52 12.27 -21.60
C SER A 39 -0.48 11.55 -20.71
N ASP A 40 0.02 10.82 -19.73
CA ASP A 40 -0.75 10.23 -18.64
C ASP A 40 -1.24 11.33 -17.68
N SER A 41 -2.41 11.93 -17.97
CA SER A 41 -2.95 13.02 -17.15
C SER A 41 -3.86 12.53 -16.01
N GLN A 42 -4.28 11.26 -15.99
CA GLN A 42 -5.31 10.80 -15.03
C GLN A 42 -5.21 9.36 -14.51
N ARG A 43 -4.07 8.65 -14.62
CA ARG A 43 -3.96 7.33 -13.96
C ARG A 43 -2.91 7.34 -12.85
N THR A 44 -3.38 7.32 -11.61
CA THR A 44 -2.58 6.74 -10.54
C THR A 44 -2.48 5.25 -10.84
N LEU A 45 -1.32 4.64 -10.58
CA LEU A 45 -1.14 3.18 -10.75
C LEU A 45 -2.07 2.35 -9.84
N PHE A 46 -2.91 3.03 -9.04
CA PHE A 46 -4.08 2.56 -8.30
C PHE A 46 -5.05 3.76 -8.15
N SER A 47 -5.99 3.98 -9.08
CA SER A 47 -7.12 4.90 -8.87
C SER A 47 -8.38 4.09 -8.63
N ASN A 48 -8.96 4.27 -7.45
CA ASN A 48 -10.29 3.88 -6.98
C ASN A 48 -11.21 3.29 -8.06
N SER A 49 -11.25 1.97 -8.13
CA SER A 49 -12.46 1.25 -8.50
C SER A 49 -12.91 0.45 -7.28
N ASP A 50 -14.16 0.65 -6.90
CA ASP A 50 -14.79 0.05 -5.74
C ASP A 50 -14.72 -1.48 -5.79
N LEU A 51 -14.48 -2.04 -4.60
CA LEU A 51 -14.50 -3.46 -4.19
C LEU A 51 -13.13 -4.18 -4.16
N ALA A 52 -12.56 -4.14 -2.95
CA ALA A 52 -11.74 -5.17 -2.32
C ALA A 52 -10.45 -5.61 -3.05
N ARG A 53 -9.36 -4.88 -2.80
CA ARG A 53 -8.02 -5.48 -2.76
C ARG A 53 -7.99 -6.47 -1.59
N PRO A 54 -7.60 -7.75 -1.77
CA PRO A 54 -7.38 -8.62 -0.62
C PRO A 54 -6.25 -8.03 0.24
N PRO A 55 -6.39 -7.97 1.57
CA PRO A 55 -5.27 -7.62 2.44
C PRO A 55 -4.14 -8.63 2.20
N SER A 56 -2.89 -8.17 2.26
CA SER A 56 -1.65 -8.95 2.11
C SER A 56 -1.41 -9.95 3.26
N SER A 57 -2.49 -10.51 3.82
CA SER A 57 -2.54 -11.60 4.79
C SER A 57 -3.19 -12.88 4.22
N TYR A 58 -3.53 -12.94 2.93
CA TYR A 58 -4.02 -14.18 2.30
C TYR A 58 -2.90 -15.23 2.17
N SER A 59 -2.68 -15.98 3.24
CA SER A 59 -1.81 -17.15 3.24
C SER A 59 -2.32 -18.20 2.25
N ILE A 60 -1.41 -18.79 1.46
CA ILE A 60 -1.61 -19.91 0.52
C ILE A 60 -2.41 -21.10 1.11
N LYS A 61 -2.54 -21.19 2.44
CA LYS A 61 -3.39 -22.20 3.12
C LYS A 61 -4.89 -21.99 2.90
N THR A 62 -5.34 -20.77 2.59
CA THR A 62 -6.77 -20.48 2.37
C THR A 62 -7.23 -20.92 0.97
N PHE A 63 -6.34 -20.85 -0.03
CA PHE A 63 -6.62 -21.33 -1.39
C PHE A 63 -6.83 -22.86 -1.46
N ALA A 64 -6.26 -23.61 -0.51
CA ALA A 64 -6.46 -25.05 -0.39
C ALA A 64 -7.83 -25.45 0.20
N LYS A 65 -8.51 -24.53 0.92
CA LYS A 65 -9.82 -24.77 1.52
C LYS A 65 -10.99 -24.56 0.53
N GLU A 66 -10.81 -23.73 -0.50
CA GLU A 66 -11.86 -23.43 -1.48
C GLU A 66 -11.97 -24.45 -2.62
N LEU A 67 -11.06 -25.44 -2.68
CA LEU A 67 -11.11 -26.57 -3.62
C LEU A 67 -11.70 -27.86 -3.02
N GLU A 68 -12.30 -27.79 -1.83
CA GLU A 68 -12.75 -28.98 -1.10
C GLU A 68 -14.14 -29.61 -1.44
N PRO A 69 -14.97 -29.15 -2.40
CA PRO A 69 -16.09 -29.97 -2.83
C PRO A 69 -15.68 -30.75 -4.08
N LEU A 70 -14.94 -31.85 -3.91
CA LEU A 70 -14.92 -33.04 -4.79
C LEU A 70 -13.71 -33.94 -4.43
N LYS A 71 -13.82 -34.73 -3.36
CA LYS A 71 -13.30 -36.13 -3.28
C LYS A 71 -13.72 -36.79 -1.96
N GLN A 72 -14.84 -37.51 -2.03
CA GLN A 72 -15.26 -38.44 -0.99
C GLN A 72 -14.42 -39.73 -1.05
N ARG A 73 -14.06 -40.23 0.14
CA ARG A 73 -13.93 -41.64 0.61
C ARG A 73 -12.58 -42.07 1.22
N PRO A 74 -12.61 -43.00 2.21
CA PRO A 74 -11.73 -42.96 3.37
C PRO A 74 -10.56 -43.94 3.27
N VAL A 75 -9.45 -43.63 3.94
CA VAL A 75 -8.39 -44.59 4.24
C VAL A 75 -8.11 -44.57 5.74
N ILE A 76 -8.36 -45.71 6.36
CA ILE A 76 -8.04 -46.07 7.74
C ILE A 76 -6.56 -46.43 7.79
N LEU A 77 -5.75 -45.76 8.63
CA LEU A 77 -4.50 -46.31 9.15
C LEU A 77 -4.23 -45.81 10.59
N GLU A 78 -4.01 -46.77 11.47
CA GLU A 78 -3.72 -46.68 12.91
C GLU A 78 -2.35 -46.03 13.24
N PRO A 79 -2.14 -45.56 14.48
CA PRO A 79 -0.94 -44.84 14.88
C PRO A 79 0.25 -45.76 15.19
N VAL A 80 1.42 -45.41 14.66
CA VAL A 80 2.71 -46.01 15.01
C VAL A 80 3.30 -45.30 16.23
N ILE A 81 3.53 -46.08 17.27
CA ILE A 81 4.29 -45.76 18.48
C ILE A 81 5.78 -45.64 18.12
N GLN A 82 6.46 -44.58 18.57
CA GLN A 82 7.89 -44.58 18.95
C GLN A 82 8.24 -43.33 19.77
N THR A 83 8.23 -43.43 21.11
CA THR A 83 9.41 -43.49 22.00
C THR A 83 10.28 -42.22 22.09
N GLY A 84 9.98 -41.42 23.12
CA GLY A 84 10.89 -40.90 24.16
C GLY A 84 12.29 -40.36 23.80
N ARG A 85 12.52 -39.10 24.16
CA ARG A 85 13.79 -38.66 24.77
C ARG A 85 13.56 -37.53 25.78
N LYS A 86 14.34 -37.63 26.86
CA LYS A 86 14.21 -36.98 28.16
C LYS A 86 14.53 -35.49 28.14
N VAL A 87 13.76 -34.76 28.94
CA VAL A 87 14.02 -33.44 29.48
C VAL A 87 15.24 -33.48 30.41
N MET A 88 16.18 -32.54 30.23
CA MET A 88 17.11 -32.11 31.28
C MET A 88 16.63 -30.75 31.78
N SER A 89 16.11 -30.72 33.01
CA SER A 89 15.80 -29.50 33.75
C SER A 89 16.86 -29.33 34.83
N GLU A 90 17.60 -28.22 34.79
CA GLU A 90 18.52 -27.80 35.84
C GLU A 90 17.74 -27.29 37.07
N ASP A 91 18.24 -27.71 38.24
CA ASP A 91 17.71 -27.45 39.56
C ASP A 91 17.80 -25.97 39.97
N ILE A 92 16.66 -25.30 40.16
CA ILE A 92 16.57 -24.11 41.01
C ILE A 92 15.94 -24.52 42.34
N LYS A 93 16.80 -24.65 43.36
CA LYS A 93 16.44 -24.94 44.75
C LYS A 93 15.58 -23.82 45.34
N ASN A 94 14.32 -24.12 45.64
CA ASN A 94 13.50 -23.30 46.54
C ASN A 94 13.95 -23.50 48.01
N PRO A 95 14.05 -22.45 48.83
CA PRO A 95 14.35 -22.59 50.26
C PRO A 95 13.17 -23.23 51.01
N PRO A 96 13.41 -23.86 52.18
CA PRO A 96 12.39 -24.62 52.88
C PRO A 96 11.29 -23.69 53.41
N ARG A 97 10.05 -23.92 52.97
CA ARG A 97 8.86 -23.32 53.57
C ARG A 97 8.74 -23.85 55.00
N LYS A 98 8.80 -22.94 55.99
CA LYS A 98 8.42 -23.24 57.37
C LYS A 98 6.97 -23.73 57.39
N PRO A 99 6.62 -24.74 58.21
CA PRO A 99 5.24 -25.18 58.33
C PRO A 99 4.39 -24.02 58.84
N VAL A 100 3.38 -23.64 58.06
CA VAL A 100 2.33 -22.73 58.51
C VAL A 100 1.57 -23.46 59.60
N LYS A 101 1.54 -22.87 60.81
CA LYS A 101 0.68 -23.34 61.89
C LYS A 101 -0.76 -23.38 61.38
N VAL A 102 -1.32 -24.58 61.29
CA VAL A 102 -2.76 -24.81 61.27
C VAL A 102 -3.30 -24.25 62.57
N ILE A 103 -4.00 -23.11 62.49
CA ILE A 103 -4.79 -22.61 63.61
C ILE A 103 -6.08 -23.43 63.60
N TYR A 104 -6.15 -24.40 64.52
CA TYR A 104 -7.35 -25.16 64.81
C TYR A 104 -8.40 -24.25 65.47
N GLY A 105 -9.67 -24.49 65.10
CA GLY A 105 -10.83 -24.31 65.97
C GLY A 105 -11.41 -22.91 65.99
N ILE A 106 -12.47 -22.69 65.21
CA ILE A 106 -13.55 -21.79 65.63
C ILE A 106 -14.20 -22.49 66.85
N PRO A 107 -14.33 -21.86 68.03
CA PRO A 107 -15.07 -22.45 69.13
C PRO A 107 -16.55 -22.56 68.73
N GLU A 108 -17.09 -23.78 68.80
CA GLU A 108 -18.54 -23.99 68.92
C GLU A 108 -18.99 -23.48 70.29
N GLU A 109 -19.29 -22.18 70.40
CA GLU A 109 -19.99 -21.62 71.55
C GLU A 109 -21.27 -20.94 71.08
N GLN A 110 -22.38 -21.65 71.29
CA GLN A 110 -23.73 -21.17 71.57
C GLN A 110 -24.17 -19.88 70.85
N TYR A 111 -24.76 -20.06 69.66
CA TYR A 111 -25.68 -19.07 69.11
C TYR A 111 -26.97 -19.11 69.94
N GLN A 112 -27.14 -18.16 70.84
CA GLN A 112 -28.48 -17.72 71.23
C GLN A 112 -29.05 -16.92 70.06
N GLU A 113 -30.23 -17.34 69.61
CA GLU A 113 -31.14 -16.57 68.77
C GLU A 113 -31.48 -15.27 69.53
N GLU A 114 -30.87 -14.15 69.13
CA GLU A 114 -31.45 -12.83 69.32
C GLU A 114 -31.70 -12.24 67.93
N ASP A 115 -33.00 -12.16 67.62
CA ASP A 115 -33.62 -11.59 66.44
C ASP A 115 -33.24 -10.11 66.26
N ASP A 116 -32.25 -9.85 65.41
CA ASP A 116 -32.16 -8.73 64.45
C ASP A 116 -30.83 -8.87 63.68
N GLU A 117 -30.53 -10.07 63.15
CA GLU A 117 -29.36 -10.22 62.26
C GLU A 117 -29.63 -9.43 60.99
N ASN A 118 -28.86 -8.36 60.81
CA ASN A 118 -28.82 -7.55 59.61
C ASN A 118 -28.86 -8.47 58.35
N PRO A 119 -29.88 -8.34 57.47
CA PRO A 119 -30.07 -9.22 56.31
C PRO A 119 -28.80 -9.37 55.47
N THR A 120 -28.06 -8.28 55.28
CA THR A 120 -26.79 -8.24 54.55
C THR A 120 -25.73 -9.16 55.17
N ILE A 121 -25.72 -9.32 56.50
CA ILE A 121 -24.78 -10.23 57.21
C ILE A 121 -25.16 -11.69 56.98
N SER A 122 -26.45 -12.01 57.00
CA SER A 122 -26.94 -13.37 56.73
C SER A 122 -26.63 -13.81 55.30
N GLU A 123 -26.92 -12.94 54.33
CA GLU A 123 -26.65 -13.20 52.91
C GLU A 123 -25.15 -13.34 52.62
N ALA A 124 -24.31 -12.46 53.19
CA ALA A 124 -22.86 -12.58 53.08
C ALA A 124 -22.33 -13.91 53.66
N ARG A 125 -22.95 -14.41 54.75
CA ARG A 125 -22.59 -15.69 55.36
C ARG A 125 -22.92 -16.85 54.42
N ASP A 126 -24.06 -16.82 53.74
CA ASP A 126 -24.46 -17.88 52.82
C ASP A 126 -23.65 -17.90 51.52
N ILE A 127 -23.23 -16.72 51.03
CA ILE A 127 -22.23 -16.59 49.96
C ILE A 127 -20.92 -17.28 50.36
N ILE A 128 -20.38 -16.98 51.55
CA ILE A 128 -19.12 -17.58 52.02
C ILE A 128 -19.25 -19.09 52.17
N LYS A 129 -20.36 -19.59 52.74
CA LYS A 129 -20.61 -21.05 52.83
C LYS A 129 -20.61 -21.70 51.45
N THR A 130 -21.20 -21.04 50.45
CA THR A 130 -21.25 -21.56 49.08
C THR A 130 -19.84 -21.62 48.46
N ILE A 131 -19.04 -20.55 48.62
CA ILE A 131 -17.64 -20.52 48.17
C ILE A 131 -16.81 -21.61 48.87
N ASP A 132 -16.94 -21.78 50.17
CA ASP A 132 -16.20 -22.80 50.91
C ASP A 132 -16.63 -24.22 50.51
N LYS A 133 -17.90 -24.42 50.17
CA LYS A 133 -18.37 -25.69 49.60
C LYS A 133 -17.73 -25.97 48.24
N ILE A 134 -17.66 -25.00 47.34
CA ILE A 134 -16.95 -25.11 46.05
C ILE A 134 -15.47 -25.53 46.24
N ARG A 135 -14.82 -25.00 47.28
CA ARG A 135 -13.41 -25.28 47.56
C ARG A 135 -13.19 -26.66 48.17
N SER A 136 -14.07 -27.08 49.08
CA SER A 136 -13.90 -28.31 49.86
C SER A 136 -14.48 -29.56 49.19
N ASP A 137 -15.54 -29.42 48.38
CA ASP A 137 -16.27 -30.52 47.76
C ASP A 137 -16.03 -30.56 46.24
N THR A 138 -15.36 -31.62 45.79
CA THR A 138 -15.01 -31.81 44.38
C THR A 138 -16.19 -32.22 43.51
N GLU A 139 -17.13 -32.99 44.06
CA GLU A 139 -18.33 -33.43 43.33
C GLU A 139 -19.27 -32.24 43.13
N TYR A 140 -19.53 -31.50 44.22
CA TYR A 140 -20.32 -30.27 44.14
C TYR A 140 -19.73 -29.26 43.15
N ARG A 141 -18.40 -29.07 43.15
CA ARG A 141 -17.72 -28.14 42.23
C ARG A 141 -17.85 -28.54 40.76
N ASN A 142 -17.74 -29.83 40.46
CA ASN A 142 -17.85 -30.32 39.08
C ASN A 142 -19.27 -30.18 38.54
N ASP A 143 -20.27 -30.36 39.40
CA ASP A 143 -21.68 -30.22 39.05
C ASP A 143 -22.19 -28.77 39.07
N PHE A 144 -21.42 -27.84 39.66
CA PHE A 144 -21.77 -26.43 39.75
C PHE A 144 -21.78 -25.79 38.35
N LYS A 145 -22.94 -25.42 37.83
CA LYS A 145 -23.08 -24.96 36.44
C LYS A 145 -22.64 -23.52 36.26
N ASN A 146 -22.43 -23.11 35.01
CA ASN A 146 -22.08 -21.73 34.68
C ASN A 146 -23.22 -20.74 35.00
N GLU A 147 -24.48 -21.18 34.92
CA GLU A 147 -25.62 -20.34 35.33
C GLU A 147 -25.64 -20.15 36.86
N ASP A 148 -25.42 -21.21 37.62
CA ASP A 148 -25.37 -21.15 39.09
C ASP A 148 -24.20 -20.28 39.58
N LEU A 149 -23.05 -20.37 38.89
CA LEU A 149 -21.93 -19.49 39.14
C LEU A 149 -22.26 -18.03 38.85
N GLN A 150 -22.96 -17.74 37.75
CA GLN A 150 -23.37 -16.36 37.45
C GLN A 150 -24.24 -15.79 38.56
N ILE A 151 -25.24 -16.55 39.03
CA ILE A 151 -26.12 -16.13 40.13
C ILE A 151 -25.31 -15.85 41.41
N LEU A 152 -24.34 -16.71 41.74
CA LEU A 152 -23.45 -16.48 42.89
C LEU A 152 -22.64 -15.18 42.73
N LEU A 153 -22.12 -14.91 41.54
CA LEU A 153 -21.31 -13.72 41.26
C LEU A 153 -22.14 -12.43 41.30
N ASP A 154 -23.38 -12.46 40.80
CA ASP A 154 -24.32 -11.34 40.87
C ASP A 154 -24.66 -11.02 42.34
N ASN A 155 -24.98 -12.05 43.14
CA ASN A 155 -25.23 -11.90 44.58
C ASN A 155 -24.00 -11.33 45.32
N ILE A 156 -22.78 -11.73 44.92
CA ILE A 156 -21.56 -11.15 45.46
C ILE A 156 -21.47 -9.65 45.15
N THR A 157 -21.74 -9.24 43.91
CA THR A 157 -21.72 -7.83 43.51
C THR A 157 -22.71 -6.99 44.35
N ASP A 158 -23.95 -7.48 44.50
CA ASP A 158 -24.99 -6.81 45.27
C ASP A 158 -24.59 -6.64 46.74
N ILE A 159 -24.14 -7.72 47.38
CA ILE A 159 -23.68 -7.68 48.78
C ILE A 159 -22.49 -6.77 48.96
N LEU A 160 -21.53 -6.78 48.04
CA LEU A 160 -20.39 -5.88 48.12
C LEU A 160 -20.88 -4.42 48.07
N ALA A 161 -21.83 -4.09 47.19
CA ALA A 161 -22.40 -2.74 47.08
C ALA A 161 -23.06 -2.29 48.39
N GLU A 162 -23.83 -3.15 49.06
CA GLU A 162 -24.46 -2.85 50.36
C GLU A 162 -23.42 -2.66 51.49
N LEU A 163 -22.40 -3.51 51.52
CA LEU A 163 -21.33 -3.45 52.52
C LEU A 163 -20.50 -2.15 52.42
N LYS A 164 -20.50 -1.47 51.28
CA LYS A 164 -19.81 -0.17 51.10
C LYS A 164 -20.37 0.92 52.03
N TYR A 165 -21.65 0.85 52.39
CA TYR A 165 -22.36 1.88 53.16
C TYR A 165 -22.68 1.45 54.59
N SER A 166 -22.31 0.22 54.98
CA SER A 166 -22.64 -0.35 56.28
C SER A 166 -21.58 0.00 57.35
N PRO A 167 -21.91 0.78 58.39
CA PRO A 167 -21.01 0.95 59.54
C PRO A 167 -20.98 -0.34 60.38
N ASN A 168 -19.81 -0.74 60.86
CA ASN A 168 -19.59 -1.91 61.75
C ASN A 168 -19.78 -3.30 61.14
N VAL A 169 -19.23 -3.53 59.95
CA VAL A 169 -19.16 -4.85 59.31
C VAL A 169 -18.09 -5.73 59.98
N PRO A 170 -18.41 -6.98 60.43
CA PRO A 170 -17.42 -7.93 60.91
C PRO A 170 -16.30 -8.19 59.89
N VAL A 171 -15.05 -8.27 60.37
CA VAL A 171 -13.84 -8.37 59.51
C VAL A 171 -13.91 -9.53 58.51
N TRP A 172 -14.51 -10.65 58.90
CA TRP A 172 -14.60 -11.87 58.10
C TRP A 172 -15.59 -11.78 56.92
N ILE A 173 -16.56 -10.86 56.97
CA ILE A 173 -17.44 -10.51 55.82
C ILE A 173 -17.06 -9.17 55.18
N SER A 174 -15.85 -8.67 55.44
CA SER A 174 -15.39 -7.47 54.76
C SER A 174 -15.30 -7.71 53.25
N ARG A 175 -15.51 -6.65 52.45
CA ARG A 175 -15.37 -6.69 50.98
C ARG A 175 -14.12 -7.44 50.52
N LYS A 176 -13.00 -7.17 51.20
CA LYS A 176 -11.70 -7.79 50.94
C LYS A 176 -11.69 -9.31 51.19
N GLU A 177 -12.29 -9.79 52.27
CA GLU A 177 -12.27 -11.22 52.59
C GLU A 177 -13.25 -12.02 51.73
N ILE A 178 -14.39 -11.45 51.32
CA ILE A 178 -15.30 -12.07 50.33
C ILE A 178 -14.57 -12.24 48.99
N LEU A 179 -14.00 -11.16 48.44
CA LEU A 179 -13.26 -11.20 47.17
C LEU A 179 -12.04 -12.12 47.22
N LYS A 180 -11.36 -12.19 48.37
CA LYS A 180 -10.24 -13.11 48.58
C LYS A 180 -10.68 -14.57 48.61
N SER A 181 -11.82 -14.85 49.25
CA SER A 181 -12.41 -16.20 49.27
C SER A 181 -12.83 -16.64 47.87
N LEU A 182 -13.44 -15.72 47.11
CA LEU A 182 -13.76 -15.94 45.69
C LEU A 182 -12.49 -16.19 44.86
N ALA A 183 -11.45 -15.37 44.99
CA ALA A 183 -10.21 -15.55 44.24
C ALA A 183 -9.52 -16.90 44.52
N PHE A 184 -9.61 -17.44 45.74
CA PHE A 184 -9.08 -18.77 46.05
C PHE A 184 -9.81 -19.91 45.33
N THR A 185 -11.02 -19.68 44.79
CA THR A 185 -11.71 -20.69 43.99
C THR A 185 -11.04 -20.92 42.63
N LEU A 186 -10.28 -19.95 42.12
CA LEU A 186 -9.58 -20.04 40.83
C LEU A 186 -8.62 -21.24 40.76
N GLU A 187 -7.96 -21.59 41.86
CA GLU A 187 -7.04 -22.74 41.96
C GLU A 187 -7.73 -24.09 41.70
N TYR A 188 -9.06 -24.14 41.77
CA TYR A 188 -9.85 -25.37 41.60
C TYR A 188 -10.53 -25.48 40.24
N TYR A 189 -10.48 -24.42 39.43
CA TYR A 189 -11.08 -24.35 38.09
C TYR A 189 -10.05 -24.32 36.97
N GLU A 190 -8.81 -24.77 37.19
CA GLU A 190 -7.68 -24.63 36.24
C GLU A 190 -7.96 -25.05 34.77
N LYS A 191 -8.97 -25.90 34.52
CA LYS A 191 -9.37 -26.36 33.19
C LYS A 191 -10.64 -25.73 32.63
N ASP A 192 -11.40 -25.00 33.44
CA ASP A 192 -12.68 -24.39 33.07
C ASP A 192 -12.49 -22.89 32.82
N THR A 193 -12.14 -22.56 31.57
CA THR A 193 -11.77 -21.19 31.17
C THR A 193 -12.92 -20.21 31.35
N ILE A 194 -14.17 -20.65 31.12
CA ILE A 194 -15.38 -19.82 31.27
C ILE A 194 -15.55 -19.42 32.74
N LYS A 195 -15.48 -20.38 33.68
CA LYS A 195 -15.58 -20.08 35.11
C LYS A 195 -14.46 -19.17 35.59
N ILE A 196 -13.22 -19.42 35.13
CA ILE A 196 -12.07 -18.55 35.45
C ILE A 196 -12.35 -17.11 34.97
N MET A 197 -12.84 -16.95 33.73
CA MET A 197 -13.15 -15.65 33.15
C MET A 197 -14.23 -14.91 33.96
N LYS A 198 -15.36 -15.57 34.25
CA LYS A 198 -16.45 -15.01 35.07
C LYS A 198 -15.98 -14.56 36.44
N ILE A 199 -15.21 -15.41 37.13
CA ILE A 199 -14.67 -15.08 38.46
C ILE A 199 -13.71 -13.89 38.37
N CYS A 200 -12.81 -13.87 37.39
CA CYS A 200 -11.88 -12.76 37.21
C CYS A 200 -12.58 -11.45 36.83
N LYS A 201 -13.60 -11.50 35.96
CA LYS A 201 -14.46 -10.37 35.60
C LYS A 201 -15.09 -9.77 36.86
N ASN A 202 -15.77 -10.59 37.65
CA ASN A 202 -16.43 -10.16 38.87
C ASN A 202 -15.45 -9.57 39.90
N ILE A 203 -14.25 -10.15 40.04
CA ILE A 203 -13.19 -9.58 40.88
C ILE A 203 -12.80 -8.18 40.37
N LEU A 204 -12.57 -8.00 39.07
CA LEU A 204 -12.14 -6.71 38.51
C LEU A 204 -13.21 -5.63 38.64
N GLU A 205 -14.49 -5.97 38.43
CA GLU A 205 -15.61 -5.04 38.56
C GLU A 205 -15.85 -4.58 40.00
N ASN A 206 -15.54 -5.45 40.97
CA ASN A 206 -15.81 -5.20 42.38
C ASN A 206 -14.61 -4.70 43.20
N VAL A 207 -13.38 -4.74 42.67
CA VAL A 207 -12.25 -4.08 43.33
C VAL A 207 -12.35 -2.58 43.01
N THR A 208 -12.74 -1.77 43.99
CA THR A 208 -12.88 -0.32 43.79
C THR A 208 -11.53 0.31 43.40
N SER A 209 -11.53 1.42 42.68
CA SER A 209 -10.28 2.09 42.25
C SER A 209 -9.38 2.49 43.44
N HIS A 210 -9.97 2.90 44.57
CA HIS A 210 -9.29 3.14 45.85
C HIS A 210 -8.74 1.86 46.52
N ASP A 211 -9.34 0.70 46.29
CA ASP A 211 -8.84 -0.61 46.75
C ASP A 211 -7.87 -1.26 45.76
N MET A 212 -7.92 -0.89 44.47
CA MET A 212 -7.04 -1.40 43.41
C MET A 212 -5.62 -0.88 43.58
N LEU A 213 -5.45 0.38 44.00
CA LEU A 213 -4.17 1.06 44.04
C LEU A 213 -3.93 1.70 45.41
N TYR A 214 -2.81 1.34 46.06
CA TYR A 214 -2.39 2.01 47.30
C TYR A 214 -0.90 2.33 47.32
N ARG A 215 -0.53 3.43 47.98
CA ARG A 215 0.86 3.88 48.09
C ARG A 215 1.55 3.19 49.26
N LYS A 216 2.55 2.33 48.99
CA LYS A 216 3.44 1.84 50.04
C LYS A 216 4.50 2.91 50.35
N LYS A 217 4.75 3.19 51.64
CA LYS A 217 5.66 4.23 52.18
C LYS A 217 6.76 4.67 51.18
N LYS A 218 6.58 5.88 50.61
CA LYS A 218 7.54 6.68 49.82
C LYS A 218 8.33 5.95 48.70
N LYS A 219 7.68 5.29 47.72
CA LYS A 219 8.01 5.42 46.26
C LYS A 219 7.32 4.46 45.27
N SER A 220 6.55 3.44 45.67
CA SER A 220 5.90 2.53 44.72
C SER A 220 4.39 2.46 44.88
N VAL A 221 3.67 2.61 43.77
CA VAL A 221 2.26 2.21 43.66
C VAL A 221 2.19 0.70 43.76
N VAL A 222 1.35 0.19 44.65
CA VAL A 222 1.15 -1.25 44.81
C VAL A 222 -0.29 -1.57 44.41
N THR A 223 -0.41 -2.49 43.46
CA THR A 223 -1.70 -3.02 43.02
C THR A 223 -2.23 -4.02 44.05
N ASN A 224 -3.54 -4.03 44.24
CA ASN A 224 -4.22 -5.07 44.98
C ASN A 224 -3.82 -6.47 44.46
N PRO A 225 -3.33 -7.38 45.33
CA PRO A 225 -2.95 -8.72 44.90
C PRO A 225 -4.08 -9.51 44.24
N LEU A 226 -5.34 -9.26 44.62
CA LEU A 226 -6.51 -9.93 44.04
C LEU A 226 -6.73 -9.48 42.60
N ALA A 227 -6.79 -8.16 42.36
CA ALA A 227 -6.91 -7.60 41.02
C ALA A 227 -5.73 -8.00 40.13
N LEU A 228 -4.51 -7.97 40.67
CA LEU A 228 -3.31 -8.40 39.95
C LEU A 228 -3.35 -9.90 39.59
N GLY A 229 -3.86 -10.75 40.48
CA GLY A 229 -4.05 -12.18 40.22
C GLY A 229 -5.11 -12.43 39.15
N ALA A 230 -6.24 -11.72 39.21
CA ALA A 230 -7.31 -11.81 38.23
C ALA A 230 -6.84 -11.40 36.83
N ILE A 231 -6.22 -10.22 36.69
CA ILE A 231 -5.75 -9.75 35.37
C ILE A 231 -4.64 -10.62 34.80
N LYS A 232 -3.76 -11.19 35.64
CA LYS A 232 -2.73 -12.14 35.19
C LYS A 232 -3.35 -13.42 34.63
N SER A 233 -4.42 -13.90 35.27
CA SER A 233 -5.15 -15.10 34.85
C SER A 233 -5.84 -14.85 33.51
N LEU A 234 -6.59 -13.75 33.40
CA LEU A 234 -7.21 -13.32 32.13
C LEU A 234 -6.16 -13.14 31.03
N TYR A 235 -5.04 -12.48 31.32
CA TYR A 235 -3.94 -12.32 30.37
C TYR A 235 -3.42 -13.66 29.83
N GLN A 236 -3.27 -14.71 30.66
CA GLN A 236 -2.87 -16.03 30.14
C GLN A 236 -3.92 -16.60 29.18
N LEU A 237 -5.21 -16.42 29.49
CA LEU A 237 -6.30 -16.90 28.64
C LEU A 237 -6.38 -16.16 27.31
N THR A 238 -6.07 -14.85 27.28
CA THR A 238 -6.03 -14.06 26.02
C THR A 238 -4.97 -14.52 25.01
N LYS A 239 -3.99 -15.34 25.42
CA LYS A 239 -2.95 -15.84 24.52
C LYS A 239 -3.44 -16.93 23.57
N CYS A 240 -4.63 -17.47 23.79
CA CYS A 240 -5.23 -18.51 22.97
C CYS A 240 -6.49 -17.95 22.30
N SER A 241 -6.48 -17.85 20.98
CA SER A 241 -7.59 -17.30 20.19
C SER A 241 -8.88 -18.13 20.28
N ASP A 242 -8.80 -19.39 20.68
CA ASP A 242 -9.99 -20.23 20.90
C ASP A 242 -10.88 -19.69 22.03
N ASN A 243 -10.33 -18.82 22.87
CA ASN A 243 -11.06 -18.14 23.94
C ASN A 243 -11.75 -16.85 23.49
N ASP A 244 -11.45 -16.30 22.31
CA ASP A 244 -11.94 -14.97 21.88
C ASP A 244 -13.46 -14.86 21.95
N ARG A 245 -14.17 -15.91 21.52
CA ARG A 245 -15.63 -15.99 21.58
C ARG A 245 -16.16 -15.88 23.03
N VAL A 246 -15.46 -16.47 23.99
CA VAL A 246 -15.87 -16.39 25.41
C VAL A 246 -15.59 -14.98 25.95
N PHE A 247 -14.51 -14.33 25.52
CA PHE A 247 -14.25 -12.94 25.89
C PHE A 247 -15.35 -11.98 25.38
N GLU A 248 -15.89 -12.27 24.20
CA GLU A 248 -17.01 -11.52 23.60
C GLU A 248 -18.33 -11.83 24.30
N GLU A 249 -18.70 -13.12 24.47
CA GLU A 249 -19.93 -13.55 25.15
C GLU A 249 -20.00 -13.06 26.60
N GLU A 250 -18.85 -12.96 27.29
CA GLU A 250 -18.76 -12.47 28.66
C GLU A 250 -18.47 -10.96 28.76
N GLU A 251 -18.50 -10.21 27.65
CA GLU A 251 -18.30 -8.74 27.59
C GLU A 251 -17.03 -8.26 28.32
N LEU A 252 -15.97 -9.10 28.33
CA LEU A 252 -14.75 -8.81 29.10
C LEU A 252 -13.99 -7.59 28.57
N ILE A 253 -14.22 -7.23 27.32
CA ILE A 253 -13.63 -6.04 26.71
C ILE A 253 -14.20 -4.74 27.28
N ASP A 254 -15.49 -4.72 27.65
CA ASP A 254 -16.11 -3.63 28.40
C ASP A 254 -15.51 -3.52 29.78
N THR A 255 -15.37 -4.65 30.49
CA THR A 255 -14.69 -4.67 31.79
C THR A 255 -13.25 -4.13 31.70
N PHE A 256 -12.49 -4.48 30.66
CA PHE A 256 -11.14 -3.92 30.47
C PHE A 256 -11.15 -2.42 30.19
N TYR A 257 -12.14 -1.94 29.44
CA TYR A 257 -12.32 -0.53 29.14
C TYR A 257 -12.61 0.26 30.43
N ASP A 258 -13.58 -0.19 31.22
CA ASP A 258 -14.01 0.48 32.45
C ASP A 258 -12.90 0.48 33.50
N VAL A 259 -12.17 -0.64 33.64
CA VAL A 259 -11.01 -0.72 34.52
C VAL A 259 -9.92 0.24 34.06
N LEU A 260 -9.61 0.29 32.75
CA LEU A 260 -8.62 1.22 32.23
C LEU A 260 -9.04 2.67 32.45
N LEU A 261 -10.30 3.01 32.14
CA LEU A 261 -10.90 4.32 32.35
C LEU A 261 -10.75 4.74 33.82
N SER A 262 -11.08 3.87 34.77
CA SER A 262 -10.94 4.17 36.20
C SER A 262 -9.50 4.51 36.61
N ILE A 263 -8.50 3.91 35.97
CA ILE A 263 -7.09 4.14 36.26
C ILE A 263 -6.59 5.44 35.62
N VAL A 264 -7.01 5.74 34.40
CA VAL A 264 -6.53 6.93 33.65
C VAL A 264 -7.31 8.20 33.98
N SER A 265 -8.57 8.10 34.43
CA SER A 265 -9.42 9.24 34.80
C SER A 265 -9.23 9.72 36.24
N GLU A 266 -8.63 8.93 37.12
CA GLU A 266 -8.33 9.41 38.46
C GLU A 266 -7.20 10.45 38.44
N ASP A 267 -7.44 11.64 39.04
CA ASP A 267 -6.41 12.67 39.32
C ASP A 267 -5.16 12.09 40.03
N SER A 268 -5.29 10.89 40.61
CA SER A 268 -4.26 9.99 41.13
C SER A 268 -3.03 9.81 40.23
N TYR A 269 -3.17 9.88 38.89
CA TYR A 269 -2.03 9.68 37.97
C TYR A 269 -0.89 10.67 38.27
N THR A 270 -1.23 11.91 38.64
CA THR A 270 -0.26 12.96 39.02
C THR A 270 0.33 12.78 40.42
N GLN A 271 -0.40 12.13 41.34
CA GLN A 271 -0.04 12.10 42.77
C GLN A 271 0.60 10.79 43.24
N ILE A 272 0.22 9.65 42.64
CA ILE A 272 0.55 8.30 43.12
C ILE A 272 1.53 7.61 42.15
N GLY A 273 1.36 7.79 40.83
CA GLY A 273 2.15 7.18 39.76
C GLY A 273 1.45 5.98 39.09
N LEU A 274 2.01 5.48 37.98
CA LEU A 274 1.41 4.38 37.21
C LEU A 274 1.65 2.98 37.84
N PRO A 275 0.63 2.13 37.96
CA PRO A 275 0.77 0.74 38.37
C PRO A 275 1.27 -0.14 37.22
N TYR A 276 2.52 0.05 36.82
CA TYR A 276 3.11 -0.56 35.62
C TYR A 276 2.82 -2.05 35.47
N GLU A 277 2.99 -2.85 36.54
CA GLU A 277 2.77 -4.29 36.44
C GLU A 277 1.33 -4.64 36.08
N PHE A 278 0.35 -4.02 36.72
CA PHE A 278 -1.07 -4.25 36.41
C PHE A 278 -1.40 -3.80 34.99
N MET A 279 -0.94 -2.60 34.61
CA MET A 279 -1.19 -2.03 33.28
C MET A 279 -0.58 -2.87 32.16
N LEU A 280 0.59 -3.49 32.39
CA LEU A 280 1.21 -4.40 31.43
C LEU A 280 0.33 -5.61 31.13
N TYR A 281 -0.30 -6.20 32.14
CA TYR A 281 -1.23 -7.33 31.95
C TYR A 281 -2.57 -6.88 31.37
N LEU A 282 -3.10 -5.73 31.81
CA LEU A 282 -4.36 -5.19 31.31
C LEU A 282 -4.26 -4.83 29.82
N LEU A 283 -3.32 -3.95 29.46
CA LEU A 283 -3.11 -3.56 28.07
C LEU A 283 -2.59 -4.73 27.23
N GLY A 284 -1.80 -5.63 27.82
CA GLY A 284 -1.41 -6.88 27.17
C GLY A 284 -2.61 -7.76 26.80
N SER A 285 -3.63 -7.83 27.66
CA SER A 285 -4.88 -8.56 27.41
C SER A 285 -5.67 -7.91 26.29
N VAL A 286 -5.86 -6.58 26.35
CA VAL A 286 -6.52 -5.81 25.28
C VAL A 286 -5.79 -5.99 23.95
N LYS A 287 -4.45 -5.90 23.94
CA LYS A 287 -3.63 -6.12 22.74
C LYS A 287 -3.83 -7.50 22.13
N ASN A 288 -3.91 -8.55 22.95
CA ASN A 288 -4.06 -9.90 22.45
C ASN A 288 -5.45 -10.10 21.84
N ILE A 289 -6.51 -9.67 22.53
CA ILE A 289 -7.90 -9.83 22.05
C ILE A 289 -8.16 -8.99 20.80
N THR A 290 -7.70 -7.74 20.78
CA THR A 290 -7.84 -6.86 19.60
C THR A 290 -6.99 -7.31 18.41
N ASN A 291 -6.22 -8.39 18.52
CA ASN A 291 -5.60 -9.00 17.35
C ASN A 291 -6.63 -9.72 16.46
N ASN A 292 -7.82 -10.01 16.99
CA ASN A 292 -9.01 -10.40 16.22
C ASN A 292 -9.64 -9.14 15.57
N GLU A 293 -9.84 -9.19 14.25
CA GLU A 293 -10.31 -8.02 13.48
C GLU A 293 -11.75 -7.61 13.82
N GLU A 294 -12.64 -8.57 14.12
CA GLU A 294 -14.03 -8.27 14.47
C GLU A 294 -14.09 -7.49 15.79
N ILE A 295 -13.40 -8.00 16.81
CA ILE A 295 -13.32 -7.34 18.12
C ILE A 295 -12.62 -5.99 18.01
N ALA A 296 -11.57 -5.87 17.19
CA ALA A 296 -10.86 -4.62 16.97
C ALA A 296 -11.77 -3.51 16.40
N LEU A 297 -12.70 -3.85 15.51
CA LEU A 297 -13.61 -2.87 14.89
C LEU A 297 -14.57 -2.23 15.90
N GLU A 298 -14.93 -2.96 16.96
CA GLU A 298 -15.82 -2.47 18.03
C GLU A 298 -15.06 -1.79 19.18
N SER A 299 -13.73 -1.92 19.18
CA SER A 299 -12.86 -1.49 20.28
C SER A 299 -12.19 -0.13 20.07
N CYS A 300 -12.59 0.63 19.05
CA CYS A 300 -11.98 1.95 18.74
C CYS A 300 -12.00 2.94 19.91
N ARG A 301 -12.97 2.81 20.83
CA ARG A 301 -13.06 3.65 22.04
C ARG A 301 -11.80 3.60 22.93
N PHE A 302 -11.01 2.51 22.89
CA PHE A 302 -9.77 2.43 23.67
C PHE A 302 -8.75 3.51 23.27
N LEU A 303 -8.79 4.02 22.03
CA LEU A 303 -7.83 5.00 21.54
C LEU A 303 -7.79 6.26 22.42
N SER A 304 -8.94 6.73 22.91
CA SER A 304 -9.01 7.90 23.80
C SER A 304 -8.34 7.65 25.16
N LEU A 305 -8.47 6.44 25.71
CA LEU A 305 -7.86 6.05 26.98
C LEU A 305 -6.34 5.86 26.89
N LEU A 306 -5.82 5.61 25.69
CA LEU A 306 -4.38 5.47 25.47
C LEU A 306 -3.66 6.82 25.38
N MET A 307 -4.37 7.91 25.07
CA MET A 307 -3.77 9.24 24.88
C MET A 307 -2.89 9.73 26.04
N PRO A 308 -3.29 9.60 27.32
CA PRO A 308 -2.45 10.00 28.45
C PRO A 308 -1.16 9.17 28.61
N LEU A 309 -1.06 8.01 27.94
CA LEU A 309 0.10 7.11 28.00
C LEU A 309 1.10 7.35 26.87
N LEU A 310 0.74 8.18 25.87
CA LEU A 310 1.58 8.46 24.71
C LEU A 310 2.52 9.65 24.96
N PRO A 311 3.70 9.68 24.32
CA PRO A 311 4.63 10.81 24.44
C PRO A 311 4.01 12.15 24.03
N THR A 312 4.43 13.23 24.67
CA THR A 312 3.96 14.59 24.37
C THR A 312 5.06 15.42 23.69
N PRO A 313 4.80 15.99 22.49
CA PRO A 313 5.76 16.85 21.81
C PRO A 313 6.25 18.00 22.70
N GLY A 314 7.57 18.25 22.70
CA GLY A 314 8.23 19.29 23.51
C GLY A 314 8.35 18.95 25.01
N ILE A 315 7.81 17.81 25.45
CA ILE A 315 8.01 17.27 26.80
C ILE A 315 8.88 16.02 26.72
N ASP A 316 8.47 15.07 25.88
CA ASP A 316 9.17 13.82 25.64
C ASP A 316 10.01 13.95 24.37
N GLU A 317 11.31 14.17 24.55
CA GLU A 317 12.28 14.29 23.44
C GLU A 317 13.30 13.13 23.41
N SER A 318 13.28 12.27 24.43
CA SER A 318 14.21 11.15 24.56
C SER A 318 13.52 9.94 25.20
N PRO A 319 14.08 8.72 25.06
CA PRO A 319 13.51 7.53 25.65
C PRO A 319 13.26 7.68 27.15
N HIS A 320 12.10 7.24 27.61
CA HIS A 320 11.74 7.36 29.01
C HIS A 320 12.74 6.54 29.88
N PRO A 321 13.26 7.11 30.99
CA PRO A 321 14.34 6.47 31.75
C PRO A 321 13.91 5.19 32.50
N ASN A 322 12.60 5.02 32.74
CA ASN A 322 12.05 3.81 33.35
C ASN A 322 11.78 2.73 32.30
N PRO A 323 12.46 1.57 32.33
CA PRO A 323 12.24 0.49 31.35
C PRO A 323 10.80 -0.05 31.37
N LYS A 324 10.13 -0.05 32.53
CA LYS A 324 8.73 -0.49 32.62
C LYS A 324 7.77 0.40 31.83
N HIS A 325 8.13 1.66 31.62
CA HIS A 325 7.36 2.55 30.76
C HIS A 325 7.55 2.19 29.29
N VAL A 326 8.76 1.79 28.89
CA VAL A 326 9.02 1.28 27.54
C VAL A 326 8.24 -0.01 27.28
N ASP A 327 8.23 -0.95 28.25
CA ASP A 327 7.41 -2.17 28.18
C ASP A 327 5.91 -1.87 28.05
N LEU A 328 5.45 -0.80 28.71
CA LEU A 328 4.06 -0.33 28.62
C LEU A 328 3.76 0.23 27.23
N LEU A 329 4.64 1.07 26.69
CA LEU A 329 4.52 1.62 25.33
C LEU A 329 4.53 0.54 24.25
N ILE A 330 5.19 -0.59 24.47
CA ILE A 330 5.09 -1.76 23.59
C ILE A 330 3.64 -2.28 23.55
N GLN A 331 2.96 -2.37 24.69
CA GLN A 331 1.55 -2.78 24.71
C GLN A 331 0.66 -1.73 24.06
N VAL A 332 0.83 -0.45 24.42
CA VAL A 332 0.04 0.68 23.88
C VAL A 332 0.16 0.75 22.36
N SER A 333 1.39 0.77 21.83
CA SER A 333 1.62 0.78 20.37
C SER A 333 1.06 -0.47 19.69
N GLY A 334 1.10 -1.62 20.35
CA GLY A 334 0.51 -2.87 19.88
C GLY A 334 -1.01 -2.78 19.73
N ILE A 335 -1.71 -2.15 20.70
CA ILE A 335 -3.16 -1.91 20.63
C ILE A 335 -3.46 -0.92 19.51
N ILE A 336 -2.76 0.22 19.43
CA ILE A 336 -2.99 1.21 18.36
C ILE A 336 -2.84 0.56 16.97
N LYS A 337 -1.80 -0.26 16.80
CA LYS A 337 -1.56 -1.02 15.56
C LYS A 337 -2.71 -1.97 15.20
N ASN A 338 -3.30 -2.63 16.19
CA ASN A 338 -4.46 -3.50 15.99
C ASN A 338 -5.69 -2.69 15.58
N LEU A 339 -5.97 -1.61 16.32
CA LEU A 339 -7.13 -0.75 16.11
C LEU A 339 -7.03 0.15 14.87
N SER A 340 -5.83 0.34 14.30
CA SER A 340 -5.63 1.16 13.10
C SER A 340 -6.25 0.48 11.87
N ASN A 341 -7.32 1.08 11.35
CA ASN A 341 -8.03 0.72 10.12
C ASN A 341 -8.83 1.92 9.60
N SER A 342 -9.49 1.77 8.44
CA SER A 342 -10.28 2.84 7.82
C SER A 342 -11.45 3.33 8.69
N LYS A 343 -12.09 2.48 9.50
CA LYS A 343 -13.17 2.88 10.42
C LYS A 343 -12.66 3.69 11.62
N SER A 344 -11.44 3.41 12.08
CA SER A 344 -10.81 4.14 13.19
C SER A 344 -10.14 5.45 12.77
N LEU A 345 -10.04 5.71 11.46
CA LEU A 345 -9.24 6.80 10.91
C LEU A 345 -9.69 8.16 11.46
N GLU A 346 -10.99 8.43 11.45
CA GLU A 346 -11.55 9.69 11.97
C GLU A 346 -11.12 9.94 13.42
N THR A 347 -11.33 8.95 14.30
CA THR A 347 -10.90 9.02 15.71
C THR A 347 -9.38 9.18 15.86
N ILE A 348 -8.58 8.48 15.05
CA ILE A 348 -7.10 8.60 15.07
C ILE A 348 -6.67 10.03 14.73
N MET A 349 -7.34 10.67 13.78
CA MET A 349 -7.05 12.03 13.33
C MET A 349 -7.51 13.06 14.37
N GLU A 350 -8.72 12.93 14.91
CA GLU A 350 -9.25 13.80 15.97
C GLU A 350 -8.38 13.79 17.22
N LEU A 351 -7.86 12.62 17.60
CA LEU A 351 -6.99 12.44 18.76
C LEU A 351 -5.51 12.75 18.45
N GLN A 352 -5.14 13.10 17.22
CA GLN A 352 -3.75 13.34 16.79
C GLN A 352 -2.83 12.15 17.08
N ILE A 353 -3.34 10.92 17.00
CA ILE A 353 -2.56 9.71 17.29
C ILE A 353 -1.45 9.53 16.25
N LEU A 354 -1.67 9.96 15.01
CA LEU A 354 -0.67 9.83 13.94
C LEU A 354 0.61 10.61 14.28
N GLU A 355 0.48 11.84 14.78
CA GLU A 355 1.58 12.68 15.24
C GLU A 355 2.31 12.04 16.44
N LYS A 356 1.56 11.40 17.34
CA LYS A 356 2.12 10.64 18.47
C LYS A 356 2.93 9.44 17.98
N LEU A 357 2.47 8.72 16.95
CA LEU A 357 3.21 7.61 16.34
C LEU A 357 4.50 8.08 15.69
N ILE A 358 4.50 9.23 15.00
CA ILE A 358 5.71 9.84 14.43
C ILE A 358 6.71 10.18 15.54
N LEU A 359 6.24 10.82 16.62
CA LEU A 359 7.09 11.14 17.77
C LEU A 359 7.68 9.86 18.42
N MET A 360 6.87 8.81 18.57
CA MET A 360 7.35 7.52 19.07
C MET A 360 8.41 6.91 18.16
N ILE A 361 8.29 7.04 16.84
CA ILE A 361 9.31 6.59 15.88
C ILE A 361 10.62 7.37 16.04
N GLN A 362 10.53 8.69 16.25
CA GLN A 362 11.70 9.56 16.46
C GLN A 362 12.44 9.22 17.76
N ILE A 363 11.70 8.94 18.84
CA ILE A 363 12.27 8.59 20.15
C ILE A 363 12.78 7.14 20.18
N TYR A 364 11.99 6.21 19.67
CA TYR A 364 12.21 4.75 19.73
C TYR A 364 12.43 4.17 18.33
N ASN A 365 13.54 4.55 17.71
CA ASN A 365 13.87 4.21 16.31
C ASN A 365 14.30 2.75 16.08
N LYS A 366 14.14 1.85 17.05
CA LYS A 366 14.47 0.41 16.97
C LYS A 366 13.52 -0.42 17.84
N GLY A 367 13.48 -1.73 17.58
CA GLY A 367 12.75 -2.69 18.42
C GLY A 367 11.23 -2.75 18.13
N GLU A 368 10.48 -3.29 19.09
CA GLU A 368 9.06 -3.61 18.91
C GLU A 368 8.17 -2.37 18.77
N ILE A 369 8.51 -1.27 19.46
CA ILE A 369 7.79 0.01 19.36
C ILE A 369 7.80 0.51 17.91
N LEU A 370 8.98 0.61 17.29
CA LEU A 370 9.12 1.00 15.88
C LEU A 370 8.25 0.12 14.98
N LEU A 371 8.34 -1.21 15.15
CA LEU A 371 7.58 -2.14 14.31
C LEU A 371 6.07 -1.98 14.46
N ASN A 372 5.58 -1.72 15.67
CA ASN A 372 4.15 -1.48 15.91
C ASN A 372 3.71 -0.16 15.28
N CYS A 373 4.48 0.92 15.45
CA CYS A 373 4.18 2.22 14.82
C CYS A 373 4.19 2.11 13.29
N LEU A 374 5.21 1.49 12.69
CA LEU A 374 5.26 1.30 11.24
C LEU A 374 4.10 0.44 10.72
N LYS A 375 3.70 -0.61 11.46
CA LYS A 375 2.54 -1.44 11.12
C LYS A 375 1.24 -0.65 11.17
N ALA A 376 1.04 0.20 12.18
CA ALA A 376 -0.11 1.09 12.28
C ALA A 376 -0.16 2.04 11.07
N ILE A 377 0.95 2.74 10.80
CA ILE A 377 1.04 3.71 9.70
C ILE A 377 0.89 3.02 8.34
N THR A 378 1.41 1.81 8.15
CA THR A 378 1.24 1.04 6.90
C THR A 378 -0.24 0.84 6.58
N LYS A 379 -1.08 0.54 7.58
CA LYS A 379 -2.54 0.36 7.40
C LYS A 379 -3.27 1.67 7.06
N LEU A 380 -2.76 2.81 7.53
CA LEU A 380 -3.39 4.12 7.38
C LEU A 380 -2.89 4.92 6.16
N SER A 381 -1.63 4.71 5.75
CA SER A 381 -0.98 5.43 4.64
C SER A 381 -1.59 5.28 3.24
N PRO A 382 -2.50 4.33 2.93
CA PRO A 382 -3.25 4.39 1.68
C PRO A 382 -4.12 5.65 1.56
N GLU A 383 -4.49 6.28 2.67
CA GLU A 383 -5.38 7.45 2.69
C GLU A 383 -4.60 8.75 2.43
N ASP A 384 -5.05 9.57 1.49
CA ASP A 384 -4.37 10.81 1.07
C ASP A 384 -4.17 11.80 2.23
N ILE A 385 -5.15 11.89 3.13
CA ILE A 385 -5.09 12.77 4.30
C ILE A 385 -3.96 12.36 5.27
N VAL A 386 -3.70 11.06 5.39
CA VAL A 386 -2.62 10.51 6.22
C VAL A 386 -1.27 10.84 5.58
N ASN A 387 -1.15 10.70 4.27
CA ASN A 387 0.06 11.03 3.53
C ASN A 387 0.43 12.51 3.65
N ALA A 388 -0.56 13.41 3.65
CA ALA A 388 -0.33 14.84 3.86
C ALA A 388 0.29 15.14 5.24
N ILE A 389 -0.13 14.43 6.30
CA ILE A 389 0.43 14.58 7.66
C ILE A 389 1.81 13.93 7.78
N LEU A 390 2.04 12.81 7.12
CA LEU A 390 3.33 12.10 7.16
C LEU A 390 4.43 12.80 6.35
N ARG A 391 4.07 13.62 5.37
CA ARG A 391 5.01 14.25 4.43
C ARG A 391 6.17 15.01 5.09
N PRO A 392 6.00 15.83 6.14
CA PRO A 392 7.12 16.45 6.84
C PRO A 392 8.11 15.46 7.47
N SER A 393 7.73 14.18 7.59
CA SER A 393 8.53 13.11 8.19
C SER A 393 9.24 12.21 7.17
N ILE A 394 9.24 12.54 5.87
CA ILE A 394 9.93 11.77 4.81
C ILE A 394 11.36 11.41 5.23
N ARG A 395 12.14 12.40 5.68
CA ARG A 395 13.52 12.18 6.14
C ARG A 395 13.61 11.21 7.30
N THR A 396 12.67 11.27 8.25
CA THR A 396 12.63 10.33 9.38
C THR A 396 12.45 8.91 8.88
N PHE A 397 11.49 8.65 7.99
CA PHE A 397 11.27 7.32 7.44
C PHE A 397 12.44 6.85 6.56
N PHE A 398 13.04 7.75 5.78
CA PHE A 398 14.17 7.42 4.94
C PHE A 398 15.42 7.05 5.76
N ASN A 399 15.70 7.77 6.85
CA ASN A 399 16.77 7.41 7.79
C ASN A 399 16.59 6.02 8.37
N ILE A 400 15.36 5.67 8.78
CA ILE A 400 15.05 4.35 9.32
C ILE A 400 15.22 3.27 8.25
N PHE A 401 14.85 3.56 7.01
CA PHE A 401 15.07 2.65 5.89
C PHE A 401 16.57 2.38 5.69
N ILE A 402 17.40 3.41 5.53
CA ILE A 402 18.84 3.23 5.25
C ILE A 402 19.62 2.61 6.43
N ASP A 403 19.20 2.85 7.67
CA ASP A 403 19.88 2.35 8.87
C ASP A 403 19.46 0.93 9.28
N SER A 404 18.47 0.35 8.59
CA SER A 404 17.86 -0.93 8.98
C SER A 404 18.38 -2.09 8.15
N SER A 405 18.80 -3.17 8.82
CA SER A 405 19.02 -4.48 8.20
C SER A 405 17.81 -5.43 8.32
N ASN A 406 16.71 -4.97 8.92
CA ASN A 406 15.52 -5.78 9.14
C ASN A 406 14.55 -5.63 7.97
N THR A 407 14.34 -6.70 7.20
CA THR A 407 13.47 -6.73 6.02
C THR A 407 12.03 -6.28 6.32
N LEU A 408 11.49 -6.54 7.52
CA LEU A 408 10.16 -6.11 7.93
C LEU A 408 10.05 -4.59 8.14
N VAL A 409 11.14 -3.96 8.58
CA VAL A 409 11.26 -2.50 8.73
C VAL A 409 11.46 -1.87 7.36
N LEU A 410 12.37 -2.42 6.55
CA LEU A 410 12.66 -1.98 5.19
C LEU A 410 11.39 -1.98 4.32
N SER A 411 10.68 -3.11 4.31
CA SER A 411 9.45 -3.28 3.52
C SER A 411 8.39 -2.24 3.94
N ARG A 412 8.18 -2.02 5.24
CA ARG A 412 7.17 -1.05 5.72
C ARG A 412 7.53 0.40 5.47
N THR A 413 8.77 0.78 5.78
CA THR A 413 9.25 2.15 5.53
C THR A 413 9.20 2.48 4.05
N CYS A 414 9.61 1.54 3.19
CA CYS A 414 9.53 1.70 1.75
C CYS A 414 8.09 1.84 1.24
N TYR A 415 7.16 1.02 1.75
CA TYR A 415 5.74 1.13 1.42
C TYR A 415 5.15 2.51 1.81
N ILE A 416 5.44 2.96 3.03
CA ILE A 416 4.99 4.26 3.55
C ILE A 416 5.56 5.40 2.69
N LEU A 417 6.87 5.40 2.43
CA LEU A 417 7.52 6.40 1.57
C LEU A 417 6.93 6.40 0.16
N ALA A 418 6.68 5.23 -0.42
CA ALA A 418 6.08 5.12 -1.74
C ALA A 418 4.67 5.74 -1.77
N ASN A 419 3.86 5.55 -0.73
CA ASN A 419 2.53 6.15 -0.64
C ASN A 419 2.61 7.68 -0.49
N ILE A 420 3.47 8.18 0.40
CA ILE A 420 3.68 9.63 0.59
C ILE A 420 4.06 10.31 -0.75
N LEU A 421 4.91 9.67 -1.55
CA LEU A 421 5.42 10.21 -2.81
C LEU A 421 4.53 9.90 -4.04
N GLY A 422 3.45 9.14 -3.89
CA GLY A 422 2.68 8.58 -5.02
C GLY A 422 1.73 9.56 -5.72
N VAL A 423 1.22 10.57 -5.00
CA VAL A 423 0.16 11.47 -5.48
C VAL A 423 0.75 12.73 -6.12
N TYR A 424 1.55 13.51 -5.37
CA TYR A 424 2.30 14.68 -5.86
C TYR A 424 3.54 14.92 -5.00
N ASN A 425 4.72 14.56 -5.50
CA ASN A 425 6.00 14.92 -4.87
C ASN A 425 6.51 16.29 -5.36
N THR A 426 7.24 17.01 -4.51
CA THR A 426 7.92 18.29 -4.81
C THR A 426 9.44 18.12 -4.88
N GLU A 427 10.17 19.18 -5.26
CA GLU A 427 11.65 19.17 -5.19
C GLU A 427 12.11 18.95 -3.75
N ASP A 428 11.44 19.60 -2.79
CA ASP A 428 11.76 19.52 -1.37
C ASP A 428 11.63 18.10 -0.81
N ASP A 429 10.55 17.38 -1.15
CA ASP A 429 10.34 16.00 -0.68
C ASP A 429 11.49 15.06 -1.02
N ILE A 430 12.19 15.35 -2.11
CA ILE A 430 13.19 14.46 -2.70
C ILE A 430 14.58 14.89 -2.27
N ALA A 431 14.77 16.19 -2.01
CA ALA A 431 15.92 16.68 -1.28
C ALA A 431 16.05 16.02 0.11
N GLU A 432 14.92 15.61 0.72
CA GLU A 432 14.93 14.84 1.97
C GLU A 432 15.41 13.39 1.83
N LEU A 433 15.47 12.83 0.61
CA LEU A 433 15.98 11.49 0.29
C LEU A 433 17.49 11.51 0.01
N TYR A 434 18.27 12.12 0.90
CA TYR A 434 19.73 12.16 0.78
C TYR A 434 20.33 10.74 0.84
N ASN A 435 21.39 10.45 0.08
CA ASN A 435 21.97 9.10 -0.06
C ASN A 435 21.01 8.07 -0.69
N ILE A 436 20.31 8.45 -1.75
CA ILE A 436 19.46 7.53 -2.54
C ILE A 436 20.25 6.32 -3.07
N GLU A 437 21.58 6.42 -3.16
CA GLU A 437 22.48 5.32 -3.50
C GLU A 437 22.36 4.13 -2.53
N ASN A 438 22.05 4.37 -1.24
CA ASN A 438 21.82 3.29 -0.28
C ASN A 438 20.59 2.44 -0.64
N LEU A 439 19.57 3.06 -1.23
CA LEU A 439 18.41 2.32 -1.73
C LEU A 439 18.78 1.44 -2.93
N LEU A 440 19.72 1.88 -3.77
CA LEU A 440 20.24 1.06 -4.88
C LEU A 440 21.05 -0.14 -4.36
N TYR A 441 21.86 0.06 -3.31
CA TYR A 441 22.61 -1.04 -2.67
C TYR A 441 21.66 -2.11 -2.10
N ILE A 442 20.63 -1.69 -1.34
CA ILE A 442 19.63 -2.63 -0.79
C ILE A 442 18.88 -3.35 -1.92
N TRP A 443 18.56 -2.66 -3.02
CA TRP A 443 17.99 -3.31 -4.19
C TRP A 443 18.92 -4.40 -4.72
N GLU A 444 20.17 -4.05 -5.03
CA GLU A 444 21.17 -4.96 -5.59
C GLU A 444 21.36 -6.22 -4.73
N GLU A 445 21.45 -6.07 -3.40
CA GLU A 445 21.58 -7.20 -2.47
C GLU A 445 20.40 -8.18 -2.48
N ASN A 446 19.21 -7.73 -2.89
CA ASN A 446 17.99 -8.56 -2.88
C ASN A 446 17.68 -9.17 -4.25
N ILE A 447 18.31 -8.72 -5.35
CA ILE A 447 18.07 -9.27 -6.69
C ILE A 447 18.48 -10.75 -6.73
N GLY A 448 17.61 -11.58 -7.33
CA GLY A 448 17.81 -13.02 -7.46
C GLY A 448 17.37 -13.82 -6.24
N ASN A 449 17.04 -13.16 -5.12
CA ASN A 449 16.43 -13.83 -3.99
C ASN A 449 14.94 -14.10 -4.25
N THR A 450 14.54 -15.36 -4.18
CA THR A 450 13.19 -15.83 -4.49
C THR A 450 12.31 -16.02 -3.26
N ASP A 451 12.79 -15.70 -2.06
CA ASP A 451 11.95 -15.75 -0.87
C ASP A 451 10.86 -14.65 -0.93
N GLU A 452 9.67 -14.99 -0.43
CA GLU A 452 8.48 -14.13 -0.50
C GLU A 452 8.71 -12.73 0.11
N MET A 453 9.49 -12.66 1.19
CA MET A 453 9.74 -11.42 1.91
C MET A 453 10.72 -10.50 1.15
N SER A 454 11.73 -11.07 0.51
CA SER A 454 12.68 -10.33 -0.33
C SER A 454 12.05 -9.88 -1.64
N VAL A 455 11.20 -10.71 -2.26
CA VAL A 455 10.43 -10.32 -3.45
C VAL A 455 9.47 -9.17 -3.13
N ASP A 456 8.75 -9.24 -2.00
CA ASP A 456 7.90 -8.14 -1.52
C ASP A 456 8.70 -6.85 -1.27
N LEU A 457 9.90 -6.97 -0.67
CA LEU A 457 10.78 -5.82 -0.48
C LEU A 457 11.22 -5.21 -1.83
N LEU A 458 11.62 -6.03 -2.80
CA LEU A 458 12.00 -5.57 -4.14
C LEU A 458 10.86 -4.82 -4.83
N ILE A 459 9.64 -5.36 -4.79
CA ILE A 459 8.45 -4.69 -5.33
C ILE A 459 8.32 -3.28 -4.73
N LYS A 460 8.44 -3.17 -3.41
CA LYS A 460 8.31 -1.90 -2.70
C LYS A 460 9.43 -0.92 -3.05
N ILE A 461 10.68 -1.38 -3.11
CA ILE A 461 11.83 -0.55 -3.51
C ILE A 461 11.65 -0.01 -4.91
N ILE A 462 11.27 -0.86 -5.85
CA ILE A 462 11.04 -0.48 -7.25
C ILE A 462 9.87 0.50 -7.36
N ARG A 463 8.79 0.29 -6.59
CA ARG A 463 7.65 1.21 -6.55
C ARG A 463 8.03 2.59 -5.98
N LEU A 464 8.83 2.61 -4.92
CA LEU A 464 9.39 3.85 -4.37
C LEU A 464 10.24 4.58 -5.43
N MET A 465 11.14 3.86 -6.11
CA MET A 465 11.94 4.42 -7.20
C MET A 465 11.06 4.94 -8.36
N ALA A 466 10.04 4.20 -8.75
CA ALA A 466 9.11 4.60 -9.80
C ALA A 466 8.37 5.91 -9.45
N ASN A 467 7.97 6.08 -8.18
CA ASN A 467 7.31 7.30 -7.71
C ASN A 467 8.27 8.49 -7.63
N ILE A 468 9.53 8.27 -7.26
CA ILE A 468 10.60 9.27 -7.34
C ILE A 468 10.76 9.71 -8.80
N LEU A 469 10.87 8.78 -9.74
CA LEU A 469 11.03 9.07 -11.16
C LEU A 469 9.77 9.66 -11.82
N LYS A 470 8.62 9.68 -11.16
CA LYS A 470 7.39 10.29 -11.70
C LYS A 470 7.43 11.83 -11.68
N ALA A 471 8.23 12.43 -10.79
CA ALA A 471 8.25 13.89 -10.68
C ALA A 471 9.11 14.55 -11.75
N LYS A 472 8.47 15.43 -12.53
CA LYS A 472 9.07 16.13 -13.67
C LYS A 472 10.35 16.89 -13.32
N HIS A 473 10.38 17.54 -12.16
CA HIS A 473 11.52 18.36 -11.71
C HIS A 473 12.72 17.53 -11.22
N ILE A 474 12.51 16.26 -10.86
CA ILE A 474 13.58 15.37 -10.37
C ILE A 474 14.24 14.66 -11.52
N GLY A 475 13.47 14.16 -12.49
CA GLY A 475 14.00 13.22 -13.48
C GLY A 475 15.30 13.72 -14.10
N LEU A 476 15.35 14.93 -14.64
CA LEU A 476 16.59 15.50 -15.22
C LEU A 476 17.73 15.73 -14.22
N LYS A 477 17.45 15.82 -12.91
CA LYS A 477 18.43 16.02 -11.83
C LYS A 477 18.87 14.70 -11.18
N PHE A 478 18.15 13.61 -11.40
CA PHE A 478 18.49 12.29 -10.89
C PHE A 478 19.76 11.81 -11.57
N LYS A 479 20.85 11.57 -10.83
CA LYS A 479 22.16 11.26 -11.44
C LYS A 479 22.38 9.78 -11.78
N PRO A 480 21.93 8.78 -10.99
CA PRO A 480 22.29 7.39 -11.23
C PRO A 480 21.35 6.70 -12.24
N PHE A 481 21.16 7.31 -13.42
CA PHE A 481 20.28 6.77 -14.47
C PHE A 481 20.72 5.41 -14.97
N GLU A 482 22.00 5.31 -15.30
CA GLU A 482 22.65 4.14 -15.87
C GLU A 482 22.65 2.98 -14.87
N GLU A 483 22.93 3.26 -13.60
CA GLU A 483 22.90 2.27 -12.52
C GLU A 483 21.48 1.73 -12.28
N VAL A 484 20.47 2.61 -12.23
CA VAL A 484 19.07 2.17 -12.07
C VAL A 484 18.62 1.32 -13.25
N LEU A 485 18.96 1.68 -14.49
CA LEU A 485 18.62 0.83 -15.64
C LEU A 485 19.24 -0.56 -15.51
N LYS A 486 20.50 -0.67 -15.09
CA LYS A 486 21.15 -1.97 -14.87
C LYS A 486 20.40 -2.82 -13.84
N LEU A 487 20.06 -2.26 -12.69
CA LEU A 487 19.30 -2.96 -11.65
C LEU A 487 17.92 -3.43 -12.15
N LEU A 488 17.24 -2.62 -12.96
CA LEU A 488 15.99 -3.02 -13.62
C LEU A 488 16.21 -4.20 -14.57
N LEU A 489 17.25 -4.15 -15.41
CA LEU A 489 17.57 -5.22 -16.36
C LEU A 489 17.99 -6.52 -15.66
N ASP A 490 18.73 -6.42 -14.55
CA ASP A 490 19.15 -7.56 -13.73
C ASP A 490 17.94 -8.18 -13.03
N THR A 491 17.03 -7.36 -12.50
CA THR A 491 15.74 -7.82 -11.97
C THR A 491 14.96 -8.59 -13.04
N LEU A 492 14.78 -8.02 -14.24
CA LEU A 492 14.12 -8.73 -15.35
C LEU A 492 14.88 -9.97 -15.86
N SER A 493 16.15 -10.15 -15.50
CA SER A 493 16.92 -11.34 -15.85
C SER A 493 16.73 -12.47 -14.85
N CYS A 494 16.51 -12.14 -13.58
CA CYS A 494 16.42 -13.10 -12.49
C CYS A 494 14.99 -13.62 -12.29
N TYR A 495 13.97 -12.82 -12.62
CA TYR A 495 12.58 -13.13 -12.32
C TYR A 495 11.76 -13.36 -13.59
N LYS A 496 11.09 -14.52 -13.67
CA LYS A 496 10.21 -14.90 -14.77
C LYS A 496 8.82 -14.28 -14.60
N THR A 497 8.29 -13.71 -15.69
CA THR A 497 6.99 -13.01 -15.70
C THR A 497 5.84 -13.88 -15.19
N GLU A 498 5.81 -15.18 -15.51
CA GLU A 498 4.70 -16.08 -15.16
C GLU A 498 4.60 -16.37 -13.66
N ILE A 499 5.68 -16.15 -12.91
CA ILE A 499 5.76 -16.42 -11.47
C ILE A 499 5.73 -15.11 -10.67
N TYR A 500 6.40 -14.08 -11.18
CA TYR A 500 6.65 -12.82 -10.47
C TYR A 500 6.01 -11.63 -11.18
N GLU A 501 4.76 -11.79 -11.62
CA GLU A 501 4.01 -10.85 -12.45
C GLU A 501 3.99 -9.43 -11.85
N GLU A 502 3.68 -9.28 -10.57
CA GLU A 502 3.67 -7.98 -9.88
C GLU A 502 5.06 -7.32 -9.85
N LEU A 503 6.12 -8.09 -9.58
CA LEU A 503 7.50 -7.58 -9.60
C LEU A 503 7.90 -7.13 -11.00
N VAL A 504 7.61 -7.93 -12.02
CA VAL A 504 7.91 -7.58 -13.41
C VAL A 504 7.14 -6.34 -13.84
N LEU A 505 5.84 -6.24 -13.52
CA LEU A 505 5.03 -5.07 -13.81
C LEU A 505 5.62 -3.79 -13.20
N ASN A 506 5.94 -3.81 -11.90
CA ASN A 506 6.56 -2.65 -11.23
C ASN A 506 7.92 -2.32 -11.83
N THR A 507 8.70 -3.33 -12.21
CA THR A 507 10.02 -3.15 -12.85
C THR A 507 9.90 -2.45 -14.20
N VAL A 508 9.00 -2.90 -15.08
CA VAL A 508 8.79 -2.29 -16.40
C VAL A 508 8.18 -0.89 -16.27
N ALA A 509 7.25 -0.68 -15.33
CA ALA A 509 6.69 0.65 -15.06
C ALA A 509 7.77 1.65 -14.58
N CYS A 510 8.67 1.21 -13.70
CA CYS A 510 9.82 2.00 -13.25
C CYS A 510 10.76 2.31 -14.42
N MET A 511 11.03 1.33 -15.29
CA MET A 511 11.83 1.52 -16.50
C MET A 511 11.21 2.53 -17.46
N ALA A 512 9.89 2.50 -17.64
CA ALA A 512 9.19 3.49 -18.45
C ALA A 512 9.36 4.91 -17.89
N ASN A 513 9.27 5.09 -16.57
CA ASN A 513 9.48 6.39 -15.92
C ASN A 513 10.94 6.85 -16.04
N LEU A 514 11.91 5.95 -15.88
CA LEU A 514 13.34 6.26 -16.05
C LEU A 514 13.64 6.71 -17.47
N LEU A 515 13.29 5.87 -18.44
CA LEU A 515 13.61 6.08 -19.85
C LEU A 515 12.86 7.25 -20.46
N PHE A 516 11.77 7.73 -19.84
CA PHE A 516 11.11 8.97 -20.25
C PHE A 516 12.08 10.15 -20.32
N TYR A 517 13.08 10.22 -19.43
CA TYR A 517 14.09 11.28 -19.39
C TYR A 517 15.34 11.00 -20.23
N ASP A 518 15.53 9.77 -20.73
CA ASP A 518 16.62 9.43 -21.64
C ASP A 518 16.33 9.97 -23.04
N LEU A 519 16.69 11.24 -23.25
CA LEU A 519 16.57 11.94 -24.53
C LEU A 519 17.88 11.83 -25.33
N PRO A 520 17.82 11.82 -26.68
CA PRO A 520 19.00 11.63 -27.54
C PRO A 520 20.18 12.58 -27.28
N ASP A 521 19.91 13.80 -26.78
CA ASP A 521 20.94 14.82 -26.55
C ASP A 521 21.53 14.80 -25.12
N LEU A 522 21.04 13.95 -24.23
CA LEU A 522 21.37 14.00 -22.79
C LEU A 522 22.38 12.95 -22.31
N ASP A 523 22.70 11.94 -23.14
CA ASP A 523 23.70 10.88 -22.87
C ASP A 523 23.63 10.25 -21.46
N PHE A 524 22.43 10.19 -20.85
CA PHE A 524 22.26 9.63 -19.49
C PHE A 524 22.48 8.13 -19.43
N ILE A 525 22.13 7.44 -20.51
CA ILE A 525 22.23 5.99 -20.64
C ILE A 525 23.07 5.68 -21.87
N ASN A 526 23.96 4.69 -21.76
CA ASN A 526 24.76 4.28 -22.90
C ASN A 526 23.95 3.46 -23.92
N GLU A 527 24.43 3.45 -25.16
CA GLU A 527 23.77 2.75 -26.26
C GLU A 527 23.66 1.23 -26.02
N HIS A 528 24.66 0.61 -25.38
CA HIS A 528 24.64 -0.82 -25.09
C HIS A 528 23.44 -1.21 -24.21
N ASN A 529 23.24 -0.50 -23.11
CA ASN A 529 22.14 -0.80 -22.18
C ASN A 529 20.78 -0.41 -22.74
N ARG A 530 20.70 0.61 -23.59
CA ARG A 530 19.49 0.85 -24.41
C ARG A 530 19.14 -0.35 -25.28
N LEU A 531 20.11 -0.96 -25.96
CA LEU A 531 19.89 -2.14 -26.81
C LEU A 531 19.49 -3.38 -26.00
N VAL A 532 20.10 -3.58 -24.83
CA VAL A 532 19.72 -4.67 -23.91
C VAL A 532 18.28 -4.48 -23.42
N ALA A 533 17.91 -3.25 -23.03
CA ALA A 533 16.54 -2.91 -22.64
C ALA A 533 15.56 -3.16 -23.80
N PHE A 534 15.88 -2.68 -25.01
CA PHE A 534 15.07 -2.91 -26.21
C PHE A 534 14.82 -4.40 -26.47
N SER A 535 15.84 -5.24 -26.37
CA SER A 535 15.69 -6.69 -26.58
C SER A 535 14.74 -7.34 -25.57
N LYS A 536 14.84 -6.99 -24.28
CA LYS A 536 13.97 -7.53 -23.23
C LYS A 536 12.53 -7.05 -23.39
N ILE A 537 12.36 -5.75 -23.61
CA ILE A 537 11.04 -5.12 -23.74
C ILE A 537 10.31 -5.61 -24.99
N SER A 538 11.01 -5.76 -26.12
CA SER A 538 10.40 -6.30 -27.35
C SER A 538 9.80 -7.69 -27.14
N SER A 539 10.47 -8.55 -26.37
CA SER A 539 9.91 -9.86 -26.01
C SER A 539 8.64 -9.75 -25.18
N MET A 540 8.55 -8.77 -24.27
CA MET A 540 7.36 -8.57 -23.43
C MET A 540 6.18 -8.01 -24.24
N VAL A 541 6.44 -7.11 -25.19
CA VAL A 541 5.40 -6.56 -26.08
C VAL A 541 4.73 -7.67 -26.90
N VAL A 542 5.49 -8.67 -27.34
CA VAL A 542 4.99 -9.73 -28.23
C VAL A 542 4.46 -10.95 -27.47
N ASN A 543 5.08 -11.31 -26.34
CA ASN A 543 4.84 -12.61 -25.69
C ASN A 543 4.12 -12.53 -24.33
N CYS A 544 3.79 -11.33 -23.82
CA CYS A 544 3.17 -11.19 -22.51
C CYS A 544 1.64 -11.25 -22.59
N ASN A 545 1.02 -12.13 -21.79
CA ASN A 545 -0.43 -12.24 -21.70
C ASN A 545 -1.07 -11.21 -20.76
N ASN A 546 -0.30 -10.64 -19.83
CA ASN A 546 -0.78 -9.58 -18.96
C ASN A 546 -0.76 -8.25 -19.75
N GLU A 547 -1.94 -7.66 -19.96
CA GLU A 547 -2.14 -6.42 -20.70
C GLU A 547 -1.47 -5.22 -20.02
N GLU A 548 -1.45 -5.12 -18.69
CA GLU A 548 -0.80 -4.04 -17.95
C GLU A 548 0.73 -4.05 -18.18
N ILE A 549 1.35 -5.23 -18.15
CA ILE A 549 2.77 -5.38 -18.47
C ILE A 549 3.02 -5.01 -19.93
N ALA A 550 2.17 -5.45 -20.85
CA ALA A 550 2.28 -5.11 -22.27
C ALA A 550 2.18 -3.59 -22.50
N VAL A 551 1.25 -2.91 -21.81
CA VAL A 551 1.10 -1.44 -21.83
C VAL A 551 2.38 -0.76 -21.32
N GLN A 552 2.93 -1.18 -20.18
CA GLN A 552 4.18 -0.58 -19.67
C GLN A 552 5.39 -0.90 -20.56
N ALA A 553 5.42 -2.09 -21.18
CA ALA A 553 6.45 -2.48 -22.14
C ALA A 553 6.38 -1.60 -23.40
N LEU A 554 5.17 -1.35 -23.93
CA LEU A 554 4.97 -0.45 -25.06
C LEU A 554 5.32 1.00 -24.72
N ARG A 555 4.96 1.47 -23.53
CA ARG A 555 5.38 2.80 -23.05
C ARG A 555 6.90 2.91 -22.97
N THR A 556 7.57 1.87 -22.47
CA THR A 556 9.03 1.76 -22.45
C THR A 556 9.62 1.76 -23.86
N LEU A 557 9.04 1.00 -24.79
CA LEU A 557 9.45 0.94 -26.19
C LEU A 557 9.25 2.28 -26.90
N ALA A 558 8.15 2.99 -26.64
CA ALA A 558 7.92 4.32 -27.16
C ALA A 558 9.02 5.29 -26.71
N ASN A 559 9.48 5.21 -25.45
CA ASN A 559 10.60 6.03 -24.98
C ASN A 559 11.92 5.68 -25.67
N LEU A 560 12.19 4.38 -25.88
CA LEU A 560 13.40 3.90 -26.55
C LEU A 560 13.45 4.25 -28.05
N THR A 561 12.31 4.22 -28.74
CA THR A 561 12.19 4.55 -30.18
C THR A 561 12.43 6.03 -30.49
N ARG A 562 12.70 6.87 -29.49
CA ARG A 562 13.22 8.23 -29.70
C ARG A 562 14.71 8.24 -30.09
N HIS A 563 15.40 7.11 -29.95
CA HIS A 563 16.82 6.97 -30.29
C HIS A 563 16.98 6.29 -31.65
N GLU A 564 17.77 6.89 -32.53
CA GLU A 564 18.01 6.38 -33.89
C GLU A 564 18.61 4.97 -33.90
N SER A 565 19.51 4.67 -32.95
CA SER A 565 20.11 3.33 -32.82
C SER A 565 19.07 2.25 -32.55
N ILE A 566 18.03 2.55 -31.76
CA ILE A 566 16.92 1.62 -31.51
C ILE A 566 16.06 1.44 -32.76
N CYS A 567 15.72 2.53 -33.45
CA CYS A 567 14.91 2.46 -34.67
C CYS A 567 15.55 1.55 -35.74
N LYS A 568 16.89 1.57 -35.86
CA LYS A 568 17.63 0.71 -36.79
C LYS A 568 17.51 -0.79 -36.49
N GLU A 569 17.26 -1.18 -35.24
CA GLU A 569 17.09 -2.59 -34.86
C GLU A 569 15.65 -3.11 -34.99
N LEU A 570 14.65 -2.22 -35.13
CA LEU A 570 13.23 -2.62 -35.24
C LEU A 570 12.95 -3.66 -36.34
N PRO A 571 13.51 -3.54 -37.57
CA PRO A 571 13.25 -4.52 -38.63
C PRO A 571 13.79 -5.90 -38.30
N ARG A 572 14.91 -5.99 -37.57
CA ARG A 572 15.56 -7.25 -37.21
C ARG A 572 14.68 -8.12 -36.31
N LEU A 573 13.86 -7.48 -35.47
CA LEU A 573 12.95 -8.14 -34.55
C LEU A 573 11.49 -8.16 -35.05
N PHE A 574 11.24 -7.79 -36.31
CA PHE A 574 9.88 -7.67 -36.87
C PHE A 574 8.95 -6.75 -36.03
N MET A 575 9.51 -5.75 -35.36
CA MET A 575 8.73 -4.93 -34.42
C MET A 575 7.75 -4.01 -35.12
N ILE A 576 8.01 -3.61 -36.38
CA ILE A 576 7.05 -2.84 -37.18
C ILE A 576 5.78 -3.67 -37.42
N ASP A 577 5.94 -4.95 -37.78
CA ASP A 577 4.83 -5.89 -37.94
C ASP A 577 4.05 -6.10 -36.65
N ALA A 578 4.77 -6.34 -35.54
CA ALA A 578 4.15 -6.49 -34.24
C ALA A 578 3.33 -5.25 -33.84
N LEU A 579 3.88 -4.04 -34.01
CA LEU A 579 3.19 -2.79 -33.71
C LEU A 579 1.94 -2.59 -34.59
N LEU A 580 1.99 -2.96 -35.88
CA LEU A 580 0.80 -2.91 -36.74
C LEU A 580 -0.28 -3.89 -36.26
N MET A 581 0.09 -5.10 -35.86
CA MET A 581 -0.86 -6.07 -35.31
C MET A 581 -1.56 -5.55 -34.04
N LEU A 582 -0.82 -4.81 -33.20
CA LEU A 582 -1.34 -4.24 -31.96
C LEU A 582 -2.34 -3.09 -32.15
N LEU A 583 -2.45 -2.51 -33.36
CA LEU A 583 -3.50 -1.53 -33.66
C LEU A 583 -4.91 -2.14 -33.63
N ASN A 584 -5.03 -3.45 -33.84
CA ASN A 584 -6.30 -4.17 -33.79
C ASN A 584 -6.63 -4.71 -32.37
N ASN A 585 -5.93 -4.23 -31.34
CA ASN A 585 -6.13 -4.69 -29.97
C ASN A 585 -7.36 -4.02 -29.32
N PHE A 586 -8.12 -4.75 -28.52
CA PHE A 586 -9.27 -4.21 -27.79
C PHE A 586 -8.89 -3.25 -26.65
N CYS A 587 -7.66 -3.35 -26.14
CA CYS A 587 -7.12 -2.44 -25.15
C CYS A 587 -6.58 -1.18 -25.83
N TRP A 588 -7.32 -0.08 -25.71
CA TRP A 588 -6.95 1.22 -26.28
C TRP A 588 -5.62 1.76 -25.77
N ASP A 589 -5.19 1.41 -24.55
CA ASP A 589 -3.88 1.82 -24.03
C ASP A 589 -2.73 1.16 -24.82
N ILE A 590 -2.89 -0.10 -25.24
CA ILE A 590 -1.94 -0.81 -26.11
C ILE A 590 -1.85 -0.10 -27.46
N VAL A 591 -3.00 0.24 -28.06
CA VAL A 591 -3.07 0.97 -29.34
C VAL A 591 -2.40 2.33 -29.21
N TYR A 592 -2.69 3.07 -28.15
CA TYR A 592 -2.17 4.40 -27.86
C TYR A 592 -0.64 4.45 -27.80
N PHE A 593 -0.03 3.54 -27.05
CA PHE A 593 1.44 3.48 -26.94
C PHE A 593 2.09 2.89 -28.20
N SER A 594 1.39 2.02 -28.94
CA SER A 594 1.85 1.54 -30.25
C SER A 594 1.94 2.69 -31.27
N LEU A 595 0.91 3.56 -31.33
CA LEU A 595 0.95 4.79 -32.14
C LEU A 595 2.04 5.75 -31.69
N GLY A 596 2.30 5.85 -30.38
CA GLY A 596 3.44 6.59 -29.85
C GLY A 596 4.78 6.14 -30.45
N CYS A 597 4.98 4.82 -30.61
CA CYS A 597 6.17 4.28 -31.28
C CYS A 597 6.23 4.73 -32.76
N PHE A 598 5.12 4.65 -33.50
CA PHE A 598 5.07 5.08 -34.91
C PHE A 598 5.35 6.58 -35.08
N ILE A 599 4.90 7.42 -34.15
CA ILE A 599 5.20 8.86 -34.16
C ILE A 599 6.71 9.09 -34.04
N ASN A 600 7.38 8.39 -33.13
CA ASN A 600 8.83 8.52 -32.96
C ASN A 600 9.59 7.96 -34.18
N ILE A 601 9.19 6.79 -34.68
CA ILE A 601 9.81 6.17 -35.87
C ILE A 601 9.67 7.08 -37.09
N SER A 602 8.48 7.61 -37.35
CA SER A 602 8.22 8.50 -38.49
C SER A 602 9.03 9.80 -38.45
N GLY A 603 9.37 10.29 -37.24
CA GLY A 603 10.23 11.47 -37.05
C GLY A 603 11.73 11.21 -37.24
N ILE A 604 12.20 9.97 -37.13
CA ILE A 604 13.63 9.62 -37.13
C ILE A 604 14.03 8.84 -38.39
N THR A 605 13.34 7.75 -38.68
CA THR A 605 13.66 6.81 -39.77
C THR A 605 12.42 6.53 -40.61
N LYS A 606 11.87 7.57 -41.24
CA LYS A 606 10.68 7.50 -42.11
C LYS A 606 10.74 6.36 -43.13
N GLU A 607 11.93 5.98 -43.62
CA GLU A 607 12.12 4.96 -44.63
C GLU A 607 11.55 3.59 -44.18
N LEU A 608 11.54 3.33 -42.87
CA LEU A 608 10.97 2.11 -42.30
C LEU A 608 9.44 2.02 -42.46
N LEU A 609 8.78 3.17 -42.64
CA LEU A 609 7.33 3.26 -42.78
C LEU A 609 6.89 3.45 -44.24
N TYR A 610 7.83 3.68 -45.17
CA TYR A 610 7.57 3.77 -46.61
C TYR A 610 7.36 2.38 -47.23
N SER A 611 6.26 1.72 -46.86
CA SER A 611 5.79 0.48 -47.49
C SER A 611 4.27 0.50 -47.62
N GLU A 612 3.76 -0.07 -48.72
CA GLU A 612 2.33 -0.18 -49.02
C GLU A 612 1.54 -0.70 -47.81
N ARG A 613 1.97 -1.84 -47.25
CA ARG A 613 1.34 -2.48 -46.08
C ARG A 613 1.22 -1.58 -44.86
N VAL A 614 2.27 -0.80 -44.54
CA VAL A 614 2.23 0.12 -43.38
C VAL A 614 1.24 1.24 -43.63
N PHE A 615 1.26 1.84 -44.82
CA PHE A 615 0.31 2.88 -45.21
C PHE A 615 -1.13 2.37 -45.17
N ASP A 616 -1.41 1.21 -45.77
CA ASP A 616 -2.73 0.59 -45.77
C ASP A 616 -3.26 0.39 -44.35
N SER A 617 -2.43 -0.17 -43.47
CA SER A 617 -2.83 -0.47 -42.09
C SER A 617 -3.16 0.80 -41.30
N LEU A 618 -2.32 1.85 -41.41
CA LEU A 618 -2.55 3.11 -40.72
C LEU A 618 -3.76 3.89 -41.28
N ILE A 619 -3.99 3.83 -42.60
CA ILE A 619 -5.14 4.48 -43.26
C ILE A 619 -6.44 3.75 -42.91
N ASN A 620 -6.45 2.42 -42.92
CA ASN A 620 -7.61 1.64 -42.52
C ASN A 620 -7.94 1.88 -41.05
N PHE A 621 -6.93 1.92 -40.17
CA PHE A 621 -7.17 2.25 -38.78
C PHE A 621 -7.71 3.68 -38.60
N LEU A 622 -7.20 4.67 -39.36
CA LEU A 622 -7.77 6.01 -39.36
C LEU A 622 -9.24 6.02 -39.78
N GLU A 623 -9.61 5.25 -40.81
CA GLU A 623 -11.00 5.13 -41.26
C GLU A 623 -11.93 4.59 -40.17
N GLU A 624 -11.44 3.70 -39.31
CA GLU A 624 -12.21 3.15 -38.21
C GLU A 624 -12.45 4.16 -37.07
N VAL A 625 -11.49 5.08 -36.84
CA VAL A 625 -11.45 5.91 -35.62
C VAL A 625 -11.65 7.41 -35.83
N TYR A 626 -11.58 7.91 -37.08
CA TYR A 626 -11.44 9.36 -37.35
C TYR A 626 -12.51 10.25 -36.71
N ASN A 627 -13.75 9.74 -36.59
CA ASN A 627 -14.92 10.47 -36.08
C ASN A 627 -15.42 9.99 -34.70
N THR A 628 -14.80 8.95 -34.13
CA THR A 628 -15.17 8.34 -32.85
C THR A 628 -14.11 8.57 -31.77
N GLU A 629 -12.83 8.45 -32.12
CA GLU A 629 -11.71 8.48 -31.18
C GLU A 629 -10.66 9.50 -31.59
N PHE A 630 -10.96 10.78 -31.34
CA PHE A 630 -10.18 11.91 -31.85
C PHE A 630 -8.71 11.92 -31.44
N GLU A 631 -8.37 11.31 -30.31
CA GLU A 631 -6.97 11.22 -29.86
C GLU A 631 -6.12 10.35 -30.79
N PHE A 632 -6.65 9.21 -31.27
CA PHE A 632 -5.96 8.37 -32.24
C PHE A 632 -5.93 9.02 -33.62
N SER A 633 -7.02 9.69 -34.01
CA SER A 633 -7.06 10.49 -35.25
C SER A 633 -5.93 11.52 -35.28
N GLY A 634 -5.74 12.26 -34.19
CA GLY A 634 -4.65 13.21 -34.03
C GLY A 634 -3.26 12.54 -34.12
N GLN A 635 -3.07 11.39 -33.47
CA GLN A 635 -1.80 10.63 -33.53
C GLN A 635 -1.47 10.14 -34.95
N LEU A 636 -2.46 9.60 -35.66
CA LEU A 636 -2.31 9.15 -37.04
C LEU A 636 -1.98 10.32 -37.97
N CYS A 637 -2.69 11.45 -37.83
CA CYS A 637 -2.36 12.67 -38.56
C CYS A 637 -0.92 13.14 -38.28
N MET A 638 -0.43 13.05 -37.04
CA MET A 638 0.98 13.36 -36.73
C MET A 638 1.97 12.43 -37.43
N ILE A 639 1.68 11.12 -37.48
CA ILE A 639 2.53 10.15 -38.21
C ILE A 639 2.60 10.55 -39.68
N PHE A 640 1.47 10.82 -40.33
CA PHE A 640 1.45 11.25 -41.72
C PHE A 640 2.12 12.61 -41.93
N CYS A 641 1.98 13.57 -41.00
CA CYS A 641 2.71 14.84 -41.04
C CYS A 641 4.22 14.63 -41.05
N ASN A 642 4.74 13.77 -40.16
CA ASN A 642 6.17 13.45 -40.10
C ASN A 642 6.65 12.83 -41.42
N LEU A 643 5.86 11.90 -41.99
CA LEU A 643 6.17 11.28 -43.28
C LEU A 643 6.16 12.30 -44.43
N CYS A 644 5.27 13.30 -44.40
CA CYS A 644 5.19 14.39 -45.38
C CYS A 644 6.40 15.32 -45.28
N TYR A 645 6.64 15.87 -44.08
CA TYR A 645 7.64 16.91 -43.84
C TYR A 645 9.05 16.43 -44.19
N LEU A 646 9.33 15.17 -43.86
CA LEU A 646 10.65 14.60 -44.07
C LEU A 646 10.79 13.94 -45.44
N SER A 647 9.76 13.82 -46.29
CA SER A 647 9.74 13.07 -47.58
C SER A 647 10.75 13.48 -48.66
N LYS A 648 11.54 14.54 -48.44
CA LYS A 648 12.51 15.05 -49.43
C LYS A 648 13.46 13.94 -49.92
N GLY A 649 13.39 13.65 -51.23
CA GLY A 649 14.21 12.64 -51.90
C GLY A 649 13.65 11.21 -51.89
N LEU A 650 12.48 10.97 -51.29
CA LEU A 650 11.77 9.69 -51.36
C LEU A 650 10.82 9.64 -52.56
N VAL A 651 10.38 8.43 -52.91
CA VAL A 651 9.36 8.20 -53.94
C VAL A 651 8.00 8.79 -53.51
N PRO A 652 7.18 9.31 -54.44
CA PRO A 652 5.85 9.84 -54.13
C PRO A 652 4.96 8.80 -53.45
N TRP A 653 4.07 9.25 -52.57
CA TRP A 653 3.18 8.36 -51.81
C TRP A 653 2.29 7.52 -52.71
N GLU A 654 1.85 8.07 -53.84
CA GLU A 654 1.06 7.35 -54.85
C GLU A 654 1.81 6.15 -55.43
N SER A 655 3.15 6.21 -55.44
CA SER A 655 4.00 5.11 -55.90
C SER A 655 4.22 4.02 -54.84
N VAL A 656 3.91 4.30 -53.57
CA VAL A 656 4.14 3.39 -52.45
C VAL A 656 2.83 2.85 -51.89
N ALA A 657 1.88 3.72 -51.59
CA ALA A 657 0.58 3.39 -51.01
C ALA A 657 -0.52 3.21 -52.08
N GLY A 658 -0.25 3.58 -53.34
CA GLY A 658 -1.28 3.62 -54.38
C GLY A 658 -2.16 4.87 -54.30
N GLU A 659 -2.73 5.24 -55.45
CA GLU A 659 -3.53 6.47 -55.59
C GLU A 659 -4.84 6.44 -54.80
N GLU A 660 -5.42 5.26 -54.65
CA GLU A 660 -6.67 5.07 -53.91
C GLU A 660 -6.50 5.40 -52.43
N ASN A 661 -5.44 4.91 -51.80
CA ASN A 661 -5.15 5.18 -50.40
C ASN A 661 -4.78 6.65 -50.14
N VAL A 662 -4.00 7.27 -51.04
CA VAL A 662 -3.69 8.70 -50.93
C VAL A 662 -4.97 9.54 -51.05
N LYS A 663 -5.88 9.18 -51.96
CA LYS A 663 -7.18 9.82 -52.08
C LYS A 663 -8.04 9.61 -50.83
N LYS A 664 -8.12 8.36 -50.33
CA LYS A 664 -8.87 8.00 -49.12
C LYS A 664 -8.40 8.82 -47.91
N LEU A 665 -7.08 8.90 -47.72
CA LEU A 665 -6.48 9.74 -46.68
C LEU A 665 -6.84 11.23 -46.87
N SER A 666 -6.76 11.76 -48.09
CA SER A 666 -7.14 13.15 -48.38
C SER A 666 -8.60 13.44 -48.07
N ASP A 667 -9.50 12.49 -48.33
CA ASP A 667 -10.93 12.64 -48.06
C ASP A 667 -11.21 12.56 -46.54
N MET A 668 -10.61 11.61 -45.82
CA MET A 668 -10.72 11.54 -44.35
C MET A 668 -10.18 12.80 -43.66
N VAL A 669 -9.05 13.36 -44.12
CA VAL A 669 -8.52 14.61 -43.57
C VAL A 669 -9.50 15.77 -43.74
N LYS A 670 -10.22 15.87 -44.87
CA LYS A 670 -11.27 16.88 -45.05
C LYS A 670 -12.43 16.64 -44.09
N GLU A 671 -12.85 15.40 -43.90
CA GLU A 671 -13.90 15.07 -42.94
C GLU A 671 -13.50 15.45 -41.51
N ILE A 672 -12.25 15.19 -41.11
CA ILE A 672 -11.71 15.62 -39.82
C ILE A 672 -11.75 17.15 -39.71
N LEU A 673 -11.35 17.89 -40.75
CA LEU A 673 -11.38 19.36 -40.76
C LEU A 673 -12.80 19.94 -40.63
N ASP A 674 -13.81 19.20 -41.10
CA ASP A 674 -15.22 19.60 -41.02
C ASP A 674 -15.87 19.25 -39.68
N LEU A 675 -15.19 18.51 -38.80
CA LEU A 675 -15.67 18.20 -37.45
C LEU A 675 -15.88 19.49 -36.64
N LYS A 676 -17.03 19.57 -35.97
CA LYS A 676 -17.44 20.71 -35.13
C LYS A 676 -17.95 20.19 -33.79
N GLY A 677 -17.49 20.81 -32.70
CA GLY A 677 -17.82 20.38 -31.35
C GLY A 677 -17.01 21.11 -30.29
N GLY A 678 -17.34 20.88 -29.02
CA GLY A 678 -16.63 21.45 -27.87
C GLY A 678 -15.58 20.51 -27.24
N ASP A 679 -15.27 19.39 -27.88
CA ASP A 679 -14.29 18.42 -27.38
C ASP A 679 -12.86 18.91 -27.65
N GLU A 680 -12.02 18.99 -26.61
CA GLU A 680 -10.64 19.47 -26.68
C GLU A 680 -9.74 18.55 -27.53
N LYS A 681 -9.93 17.23 -27.44
CA LYS A 681 -9.16 16.25 -28.21
C LYS A 681 -9.52 16.36 -29.69
N MET A 682 -10.80 16.56 -29.99
CA MET A 682 -11.28 16.84 -31.35
C MET A 682 -10.64 18.11 -31.90
N ALA A 683 -10.65 19.21 -31.15
CA ALA A 683 -10.05 20.47 -31.59
C ALA A 683 -8.56 20.32 -31.92
N LYS A 684 -7.83 19.56 -31.10
CA LYS A 684 -6.41 19.25 -31.35
C LYS A 684 -6.21 18.37 -32.59
N ALA A 685 -7.06 17.37 -32.80
CA ALA A 685 -7.01 16.53 -33.99
C ALA A 685 -7.27 17.34 -35.28
N VAL A 686 -8.23 18.27 -35.24
CA VAL A 686 -8.52 19.22 -36.33
C VAL A 686 -7.31 20.12 -36.62
N GLU A 687 -6.64 20.62 -35.59
CA GLU A 687 -5.43 21.44 -35.75
C GLU A 687 -4.31 20.67 -36.45
N ILE A 688 -4.02 19.44 -36.01
CA ILE A 688 -3.00 18.60 -36.63
C ILE A 688 -3.41 18.21 -38.07
N ALA A 689 -4.68 17.90 -38.30
CA ALA A 689 -5.19 17.58 -39.64
C ALA A 689 -5.06 18.77 -40.61
N LYS A 690 -5.13 20.01 -40.11
CA LYS A 690 -4.91 21.22 -40.90
C LYS A 690 -3.48 21.31 -41.39
N ASP A 691 -2.51 21.04 -40.52
CA ASP A 691 -1.10 20.97 -40.91
C ASP A 691 -0.90 19.86 -41.96
N LEU A 692 -1.47 18.68 -41.72
CA LEU A 692 -1.36 17.56 -42.66
C LEU A 692 -1.92 17.93 -44.04
N ASN A 693 -3.09 18.56 -44.10
CA ASN A 693 -3.72 18.99 -45.35
C ASN A 693 -2.89 20.03 -46.12
N GLU A 694 -2.09 20.84 -45.44
CA GLU A 694 -1.20 21.80 -46.08
C GLU A 694 0.00 21.11 -46.75
N PHE A 695 0.59 20.11 -46.09
CA PHE A 695 1.83 19.47 -46.53
C PHE A 695 1.63 18.22 -47.39
N MET A 696 0.45 17.60 -47.36
CA MET A 696 0.20 16.36 -48.11
C MET A 696 0.31 16.58 -49.62
N PRO A 697 0.92 15.65 -50.37
CA PRO A 697 0.90 15.67 -51.83
C PRO A 697 -0.54 15.78 -52.32
N LYS A 698 -0.84 16.83 -53.09
CA LYS A 698 -2.16 16.98 -53.69
C LYS A 698 -2.31 15.92 -54.79
N PRO A 699 -3.48 15.25 -54.89
CA PRO A 699 -3.72 14.28 -55.95
C PRO A 699 -3.38 14.86 -57.32
N LEU A 700 -2.53 14.17 -58.07
CA LEU A 700 -2.16 14.61 -59.42
C LEU A 700 -3.40 14.60 -60.32
N LEU A 701 -3.65 15.70 -61.01
CA LEU A 701 -4.76 15.83 -61.95
C LEU A 701 -4.47 15.03 -63.21
N PRO A 702 -5.28 14.01 -63.54
CA PRO A 702 -5.06 13.21 -64.74
C PRO A 702 -5.45 14.01 -66.00
N CYS A 703 -4.70 13.79 -67.08
CA CYS A 703 -5.12 14.22 -68.41
C CYS A 703 -6.29 13.35 -68.87
N MET A 704 -7.41 14.00 -69.20
CA MET A 704 -8.65 13.32 -69.62
C MET A 704 -8.62 12.85 -71.08
N ALA A 705 -7.51 13.05 -71.80
CA ALA A 705 -7.36 12.61 -73.17
C ALA A 705 -7.13 11.08 -73.22
N GLU A 706 -7.94 10.41 -74.03
CA GLU A 706 -7.90 8.96 -74.19
C GLU A 706 -6.49 8.52 -74.64
N GLY A 707 -5.86 7.61 -73.87
CA GLY A 707 -4.51 7.12 -74.13
C GLY A 707 -3.34 8.01 -73.67
N CYS A 708 -3.58 9.18 -73.05
CA CYS A 708 -2.49 10.06 -72.60
C CYS A 708 -1.76 9.57 -71.34
N GLY A 709 -2.52 9.20 -70.30
CA GLY A 709 -2.01 8.68 -69.03
C GLY A 709 -1.17 9.64 -68.18
N ARG A 710 -0.91 10.88 -68.62
CA ARG A 710 -0.10 11.86 -67.86
C ARG A 710 -0.90 12.53 -66.76
N LYS A 711 -0.24 12.85 -65.65
CA LYS A 711 -0.85 13.51 -64.47
C LYS A 711 -0.03 14.73 -64.06
N PHE A 712 -0.70 15.73 -63.46
CA PHE A 712 -0.13 17.05 -63.23
C PHE A 712 -0.40 17.56 -61.82
N GLN A 713 0.58 18.24 -61.23
CA GLN A 713 0.49 18.74 -59.86
C GLN A 713 -0.56 19.84 -59.66
N ASN A 714 -0.94 20.55 -60.72
CA ASN A 714 -1.93 21.62 -60.65
C ASN A 714 -2.65 21.82 -61.99
N LYS A 715 -3.74 22.60 -61.96
CA LYS A 715 -4.57 22.87 -63.14
C LYS A 715 -3.80 23.61 -64.25
N GLU A 716 -2.84 24.47 -63.90
CA GLU A 716 -2.01 25.18 -64.88
C GLU A 716 -1.14 24.22 -65.68
N LEU A 717 -0.42 23.31 -65.02
CA LEU A 717 0.43 22.31 -65.69
C LEU A 717 -0.39 21.32 -66.52
N LEU A 718 -1.58 20.94 -66.04
CA LEU A 718 -2.53 20.15 -66.81
C LEU A 718 -3.00 20.90 -68.06
N GLN A 719 -3.37 22.18 -67.90
CA GLN A 719 -3.84 23.02 -68.99
C GLN A 719 -2.75 23.26 -70.03
N ASP A 720 -1.53 23.57 -69.59
CA ASP A 720 -0.34 23.70 -70.44
C ASP A 720 -0.06 22.43 -71.23
N HIS A 721 -0.18 21.27 -70.59
CA HIS A 721 -0.03 20.00 -71.28
C HIS A 721 -1.15 19.75 -72.29
N TRP A 722 -2.40 20.01 -71.88
CA TRP A 722 -3.57 19.89 -72.74
C TRP A 722 -3.41 20.73 -74.00
N ASP A 723 -3.04 22.00 -73.84
CA ASP A 723 -2.83 22.94 -74.94
C ASP A 723 -1.66 22.55 -75.85
N ARG A 724 -0.64 21.83 -75.34
CA ARG A 724 0.51 21.37 -76.13
C ARG A 724 0.32 20.02 -76.83
N ARG A 725 -0.58 19.16 -76.34
CA ARG A 725 -0.62 17.74 -76.74
C ARG A 725 -2.00 17.22 -77.18
N HIS A 726 -3.09 17.90 -76.80
CA HIS A 726 -4.47 17.44 -77.02
C HIS A 726 -5.40 18.51 -77.60
N LYS A 727 -4.90 19.74 -77.76
CA LYS A 727 -5.59 20.82 -78.46
C LYS A 727 -5.28 20.82 -79.95
#